data_AF-A0AAJ7TU91-F1
#
_entry.id   AF-A0AAJ7TU91-F1
#
_cell.length_a   1.000
_cell.length_b   1.000
_cell.length_c   1.000
_cell.angle_alpha   90.00
_cell.angle_beta   90.00
_cell.angle_gamma   90.00
#
_symmetry.space_group_name_H-M   'P 1'
#
loop_
_entity.id
_entity.type
_entity.pdbx_description
1 polymer ?
#
loop_
_entity_poly.entity_id
_entity_poly.type
_entity_poly.pdbx_seq_one_letter_code
_entity_poly.pdbx_strand_id
1 'polypeptide(L)'
;MTTRSKVRSPLQRVQRSIDDVKKRLDALIAEERDGGQRSSGPGNRELGRRCEDLRAHAEGVRRELAALGKADEPAPVSDYDGKKEEEGRRLQRILAELRQLARRCAPPDSREGTESEGEDDEEGEEGEDDDDEGEEGEDDDDEGEEGEDDEDEDDDEDEEGEEVKQVKGASVQQAEEAEGGGRQTREVQLKTFVALSDFTSQEAGDLSFRKGAVLLVLRKKPDGWWEAQDEHGARGMVPSTYLQHQKPGKDEDDEEDQDDDEEDDEDDEESVPSSEEEAGSRRHDTSSGRGLKAALDDTSASAAMTAMGAVPPGFRPSTLHRLLLLRGESADEFSTRGHLLPRLGPSQLSFRDLQWSEEQGGVRPRTCRVSRTFYLAGAKAIPPPGPSVQVASLHVRVCLFDGRRVLSNVHAVRATWRPRNPGRWTFSPRVGGLLPSLLDGEFFARSDNASPNLGLLFELGISYVMRSHAAATDTSPAAELELGELSCGWAFMRLFAETGLAIASKSYELDVHGGTPYERDVELDPSAAGRAGGALRQIFSNARPRLLVRVRTPAAPLRRALDRLPQTLVSCVCYVSVLVMYRQLLAGALLEGRGDETDARPVADDVLASLGELVGLPDVMDALRSVWAERRAGLRRAERGDRRLMEETFRRAHRDTAQLLLHLANLPPNRWGHGPNEAERWMAIGSILSQGRQAGGSLLGLLSPELQHEPFHIDQVAFSLTRDAPIHARESGGGSGGEVADAV
;
A
#
# COMPACT_ATOMS: atom_id res chain seq x y z
N MET A 1 -64.52 -29.86 -5.17
CA MET A 1 -63.33 -29.75 -4.31
C MET A 1 -63.17 -28.30 -3.91
N THR A 2 -63.01 -28.00 -2.62
CA THR A 2 -62.80 -26.63 -2.13
C THR A 2 -61.32 -26.30 -2.07
N THR A 3 -60.93 -25.12 -2.54
CA THR A 3 -59.55 -24.64 -2.55
C THR A 3 -59.12 -24.24 -1.14
N ARG A 4 -58.17 -24.98 -0.53
CA ARG A 4 -57.51 -24.55 0.70
C ARG A 4 -56.60 -23.36 0.38
N SER A 5 -56.99 -22.17 0.84
CA SER A 5 -56.05 -21.05 0.94
C SER A 5 -54.86 -21.44 1.82
N LYS A 6 -53.63 -21.22 1.35
CA LYS A 6 -52.45 -21.34 2.22
C LYS A 6 -52.52 -20.21 3.26
N VAL A 7 -52.78 -20.56 4.52
CA VAL A 7 -52.58 -19.65 5.65
C VAL A 7 -51.10 -19.24 5.63
N ARG A 8 -50.85 -17.94 5.56
CA ARG A 8 -49.49 -17.38 5.51
C ARG A 8 -48.94 -17.29 6.93
N SER A 9 -47.63 -17.45 7.06
CA SER A 9 -46.90 -17.26 8.31
C SER A 9 -47.03 -15.81 8.81
N PRO A 10 -47.15 -15.58 10.13
CA PRO A 10 -47.14 -14.23 10.72
C PRO A 10 -45.93 -13.40 10.29
N LEU A 11 -44.72 -13.97 10.23
CA LEU A 11 -43.53 -13.25 9.75
C LEU A 11 -43.72 -12.80 8.28
N GLN A 12 -44.17 -13.67 7.38
CA GLN A 12 -44.48 -13.29 5.98
C GLN A 12 -45.63 -12.28 5.85
N ARG A 13 -46.53 -12.17 6.83
CA ARG A 13 -47.54 -11.09 6.89
C ARG A 13 -46.86 -9.75 7.20
N VAL A 14 -45.96 -9.73 8.19
CA VAL A 14 -45.22 -8.54 8.58
C VAL A 14 -44.25 -8.08 7.49
N GLN A 15 -43.50 -9.00 6.86
CA GLN A 15 -42.61 -8.69 5.73
C GLN A 15 -43.34 -7.94 4.62
N ARG A 16 -44.51 -8.44 4.20
CA ARG A 16 -45.36 -7.76 3.20
C ARG A 16 -45.87 -6.40 3.65
N SER A 17 -46.09 -6.22 4.95
CA SER A 17 -46.48 -4.92 5.53
C SER A 17 -45.30 -3.92 5.47
N ILE A 18 -44.07 -4.39 5.69
CA ILE A 18 -42.84 -3.60 5.51
C ILE A 18 -42.63 -3.25 4.02
N ASP A 19 -42.89 -4.19 3.11
CA ASP A 19 -42.85 -3.95 1.65
C ASP A 19 -43.88 -2.88 1.23
N ASP A 20 -45.12 -2.99 1.71
CA ASP A 20 -46.19 -2.02 1.42
C ASP A 20 -45.89 -0.64 2.04
N VAL A 21 -45.27 -0.58 3.23
CA VAL A 21 -44.79 0.68 3.81
C VAL A 21 -43.68 1.29 2.96
N LYS A 22 -42.67 0.50 2.56
CA LYS A 22 -41.59 0.99 1.71
C LYS A 22 -42.14 1.51 0.37
N LYS A 23 -43.00 0.75 -0.30
CA LYS A 23 -43.61 1.15 -1.57
C LYS A 23 -44.39 2.46 -1.48
N ARG A 24 -45.03 2.74 -0.34
CA ARG A 24 -45.72 4.02 -0.07
C ARG A 24 -44.74 5.16 0.23
N LEU A 25 -43.63 4.89 0.90
CA LEU A 25 -42.55 5.85 1.12
C LEU A 25 -41.88 6.23 -0.21
N ASP A 26 -41.50 5.26 -1.04
CA ASP A 26 -40.92 5.49 -2.37
C ASP A 26 -41.84 6.37 -3.24
N ALA A 27 -43.16 6.15 -3.17
CA ALA A 27 -44.17 6.98 -3.85
C ALA A 27 -44.25 8.41 -3.29
N LEU A 28 -44.15 8.61 -1.97
CA LEU A 28 -44.13 9.95 -1.35
C LEU A 28 -42.84 10.72 -1.68
N ILE A 29 -41.70 10.03 -1.79
CA ILE A 29 -40.42 10.63 -2.23
C ILE A 29 -40.49 11.05 -3.70
N ALA A 30 -41.16 10.26 -4.56
CA ALA A 30 -41.41 10.67 -5.94
C ALA A 30 -42.35 11.90 -6.01
N GLU A 31 -43.41 11.93 -5.22
CA GLU A 31 -44.38 13.04 -5.19
C GLU A 31 -43.76 14.35 -4.65
N GLU A 32 -42.83 14.27 -3.68
CA GLU A 32 -42.02 15.41 -3.23
C GLU A 32 -41.13 15.95 -4.36
N ARG A 33 -40.43 15.06 -5.08
CA ARG A 33 -39.51 15.43 -6.18
C ARG A 33 -40.23 16.10 -7.34
N ASP A 34 -41.34 15.51 -7.81
CA ASP A 34 -42.14 16.05 -8.92
C ASP A 34 -42.90 17.34 -8.51
N GLY A 35 -43.16 17.52 -7.21
CA GLY A 35 -43.79 18.72 -6.65
C GLY A 35 -42.93 19.99 -6.70
N GLY A 36 -41.62 19.87 -7.00
CA GLY A 36 -40.58 20.90 -6.82
C GLY A 36 -40.76 22.25 -7.55
N GLN A 37 -41.81 22.45 -8.35
CA GLN A 37 -42.11 23.73 -9.00
C GLN A 37 -43.57 24.22 -8.83
N ARG A 38 -44.41 23.61 -7.99
CA ARG A 38 -45.79 24.11 -7.73
C ARG A 38 -46.23 24.07 -6.26
N SER A 39 -46.54 25.27 -5.77
CA SER A 39 -47.20 25.60 -4.49
C SER A 39 -46.36 25.46 -3.21
N SER A 40 -45.78 26.60 -2.79
CA SER A 40 -45.71 26.98 -1.39
C SER A 40 -47.14 27.12 -0.84
N GLY A 41 -47.75 26.01 -0.41
CA GLY A 41 -49.19 25.95 -0.17
C GLY A 41 -49.66 24.62 0.44
N PRO A 42 -50.98 24.32 0.40
CA PRO A 42 -51.58 23.22 1.16
C PRO A 42 -51.09 21.82 0.76
N GLY A 43 -50.56 21.63 -0.46
CA GLY A 43 -50.02 20.34 -0.91
C GLY A 43 -48.91 19.80 0.00
N ASN A 44 -48.01 20.66 0.48
CA ASN A 44 -46.92 20.24 1.36
C ASN A 44 -47.41 19.85 2.78
N ARG A 45 -48.54 20.43 3.24
CA ARG A 45 -49.19 20.02 4.50
C ARG A 45 -49.86 18.65 4.36
N GLU A 46 -50.49 18.36 3.22
CA GLU A 46 -51.09 17.05 2.96
C GLU A 46 -50.02 15.96 2.75
N LEU A 47 -48.88 16.28 2.10
CA LEU A 47 -47.71 15.40 2.05
C LEU A 47 -47.13 15.14 3.44
N GLY A 48 -46.91 16.17 4.26
CA GLY A 48 -46.44 16.01 5.64
C GLY A 48 -47.36 15.10 6.47
N ARG A 49 -48.67 15.34 6.41
CA ARG A 49 -49.68 14.49 7.05
C ARG A 49 -49.62 13.04 6.57
N ARG A 50 -49.52 12.81 5.25
CA ARG A 50 -49.40 11.45 4.69
C ARG A 50 -48.11 10.75 5.11
N CYS A 51 -47.03 11.49 5.37
CA CYS A 51 -45.80 10.95 5.94
C CYS A 51 -45.99 10.57 7.42
N GLU A 52 -46.71 11.38 8.21
CA GLU A 52 -47.05 11.09 9.60
C GLU A 52 -47.99 9.88 9.73
N ASP A 53 -49.05 9.80 8.91
CA ASP A 53 -49.96 8.65 8.86
C ASP A 53 -49.20 7.35 8.48
N LEU A 54 -48.28 7.42 7.50
CA LEU A 54 -47.45 6.27 7.11
C LEU A 54 -46.41 5.90 8.17
N ARG A 55 -45.84 6.88 8.88
CA ARG A 55 -44.97 6.65 10.04
C ARG A 55 -45.72 5.98 11.18
N ALA A 56 -46.93 6.42 11.50
CA ALA A 56 -47.77 5.79 12.53
C ALA A 56 -48.10 4.33 12.18
N HIS A 57 -48.38 4.04 10.90
CA HIS A 57 -48.54 2.68 10.40
C HIS A 57 -47.25 1.87 10.55
N ALA A 58 -46.10 2.40 10.13
CA ALA A 58 -44.79 1.74 10.23
C ALA A 58 -44.38 1.46 11.69
N GLU A 59 -44.64 2.37 12.62
CA GLU A 59 -44.45 2.14 14.07
C GLU A 59 -45.45 1.10 14.61
N GLY A 60 -46.63 0.97 14.02
CA GLY A 60 -47.56 -0.15 14.23
C GLY A 60 -46.96 -1.49 13.83
N VAL A 61 -46.45 -1.60 12.60
CA VAL A 61 -45.77 -2.80 12.08
C VAL A 61 -44.54 -3.15 12.93
N ARG A 62 -43.83 -2.16 13.48
CA ARG A 62 -42.70 -2.39 14.42
C ARG A 62 -43.15 -3.06 15.71
N ARG A 63 -44.32 -2.68 16.26
CA ARG A 63 -44.91 -3.32 17.44
C ARG A 63 -45.42 -4.73 17.13
N GLU A 64 -46.02 -4.94 15.95
CA GLU A 64 -46.40 -6.29 15.48
C GLU A 64 -45.16 -7.20 15.36
N LEU A 65 -44.10 -6.73 14.69
CA LEU A 65 -42.84 -7.48 14.55
C LEU A 65 -42.20 -7.81 15.90
N ALA A 66 -42.13 -6.84 16.83
CA ALA A 66 -41.57 -7.07 18.15
C ALA A 66 -42.31 -8.19 18.91
N ALA A 67 -43.65 -8.15 18.88
CA ALA A 67 -44.53 -9.06 19.59
C ALA A 67 -44.62 -10.48 19.00
N LEU A 68 -44.15 -10.73 17.77
CA LEU A 68 -44.13 -12.09 17.19
C LEU A 68 -43.08 -12.98 17.86
N GLY A 69 -43.51 -14.13 18.38
CA GLY A 69 -42.64 -15.19 18.86
C GLY A 69 -42.47 -16.32 17.85
N LYS A 70 -41.37 -17.08 17.99
CA LYS A 70 -41.08 -18.31 17.22
C LYS A 70 -42.20 -19.37 17.33
N ALA A 71 -43.01 -19.31 18.39
CA ALA A 71 -44.16 -20.17 18.64
C ALA A 71 -45.46 -19.75 17.90
N ASP A 72 -45.54 -18.54 17.34
CA ASP A 72 -46.69 -18.08 16.55
C ASP A 72 -46.69 -18.65 15.11
N GLU A 73 -45.57 -19.24 14.69
CA GLU A 73 -45.38 -19.76 13.33
C GLU A 73 -46.03 -21.14 13.14
N PRO A 74 -46.93 -21.32 12.14
CA PRO A 74 -47.64 -22.59 11.93
C PRO A 74 -46.77 -23.68 11.27
N ALA A 75 -45.49 -23.40 10.99
CA ALA A 75 -44.49 -24.34 10.51
C ALA A 75 -43.08 -23.85 10.92
N PRO A 76 -42.11 -24.74 11.19
CA PRO A 76 -40.74 -24.31 11.51
C PRO A 76 -40.12 -23.46 10.41
N VAL A 77 -39.67 -22.25 10.78
CA VAL A 77 -38.93 -21.34 9.90
C VAL A 77 -37.45 -21.47 10.22
N SER A 78 -36.63 -21.85 9.22
CA SER A 78 -35.17 -21.85 9.35
C SER A 78 -34.68 -20.42 9.59
N ASP A 79 -33.77 -20.22 10.55
CA ASP A 79 -33.30 -18.90 11.00
C ASP A 79 -34.43 -17.88 11.18
N TYR A 80 -35.44 -18.22 12.01
CA TYR A 80 -36.53 -17.30 12.34
C TYR A 80 -36.01 -16.00 12.99
N ASP A 81 -35.06 -16.14 13.91
CA ASP A 81 -34.61 -15.07 14.79
C ASP A 81 -33.71 -14.06 14.04
N GLY A 82 -32.81 -14.52 13.16
CA GLY A 82 -32.04 -13.66 12.25
C GLY A 82 -32.93 -12.93 11.25
N LYS A 83 -33.95 -13.59 10.69
CA LYS A 83 -34.92 -12.97 9.78
C LYS A 83 -35.81 -11.92 10.48
N LYS A 84 -36.22 -12.18 11.73
CA LYS A 84 -36.93 -11.21 12.58
C LYS A 84 -36.06 -9.97 12.81
N GLU A 85 -34.77 -10.16 13.09
CA GLU A 85 -33.82 -9.08 13.33
C GLU A 85 -33.52 -8.26 12.06
N GLU A 86 -33.35 -8.91 10.90
CA GLU A 86 -33.13 -8.24 9.61
C GLU A 86 -34.32 -7.33 9.22
N GLU A 87 -35.55 -7.83 9.32
CA GLU A 87 -36.74 -7.02 9.06
C GLU A 87 -36.90 -5.89 10.09
N GLY A 88 -36.42 -6.09 11.32
CA GLY A 88 -36.30 -5.04 12.33
C GLY A 88 -35.38 -3.90 11.88
N ARG A 89 -34.14 -4.22 11.47
CA ARG A 89 -33.17 -3.26 10.90
C ARG A 89 -33.68 -2.59 9.61
N ARG A 90 -34.45 -3.32 8.80
CA ARG A 90 -35.06 -2.83 7.55
C ARG A 90 -36.15 -1.79 7.85
N LEU A 91 -37.04 -2.08 8.79
CA LEU A 91 -38.10 -1.16 9.22
C LEU A 91 -37.57 0.06 9.99
N GLN A 92 -36.49 -0.08 10.77
CA GLN A 92 -35.79 1.05 11.39
C GLN A 92 -35.28 2.07 10.35
N ARG A 93 -34.66 1.60 9.26
CA ARG A 93 -34.20 2.47 8.15
C ARG A 93 -35.36 3.22 7.49
N ILE A 94 -36.45 2.52 7.18
CA ILE A 94 -37.68 3.09 6.61
C ILE A 94 -38.27 4.17 7.56
N LEU A 95 -38.25 3.95 8.87
CA LEU A 95 -38.69 4.94 9.86
C LEU A 95 -37.78 6.18 9.93
N ALA A 96 -36.47 6.02 9.73
CA ALA A 96 -35.54 7.15 9.65
C ALA A 96 -35.77 7.99 8.37
N GLU A 97 -35.96 7.34 7.23
CA GLU A 97 -36.28 8.01 5.95
C GLU A 97 -37.62 8.77 6.04
N LEU A 98 -38.66 8.18 6.66
CA LEU A 98 -39.94 8.85 6.93
C LEU A 98 -39.78 10.09 7.83
N ARG A 99 -38.94 10.03 8.88
CA ARG A 99 -38.63 11.18 9.75
C ARG A 99 -37.94 12.31 8.96
N GLN A 100 -37.01 11.96 8.05
CA GLN A 100 -36.33 12.95 7.19
C GLN A 100 -37.25 13.56 6.13
N LEU A 101 -38.22 12.81 5.60
CA LEU A 101 -39.22 13.34 4.67
C LEU A 101 -40.21 14.28 5.39
N ALA A 102 -40.72 13.89 6.56
CA ALA A 102 -41.58 14.75 7.37
C ALA A 102 -40.91 16.08 7.76
N ARG A 103 -39.63 16.06 8.17
CA ARG A 103 -38.83 17.28 8.44
C ARG A 103 -38.71 18.21 7.23
N ARG A 104 -38.68 17.69 6.00
CA ARG A 104 -38.66 18.49 4.77
C ARG A 104 -40.03 19.12 4.45
N CYS A 105 -41.11 18.40 4.70
CA CYS A 105 -42.49 18.90 4.53
C CYS A 105 -42.92 19.91 5.62
N ALA A 106 -42.27 19.90 6.79
CA ALA A 106 -42.60 20.79 7.90
C ALA A 106 -42.39 22.29 7.59
N PRO A 107 -43.26 23.19 8.08
CA PRO A 107 -43.16 24.64 7.87
C PRO A 107 -41.91 25.24 8.56
N PRO A 108 -41.44 26.43 8.13
CA PRO A 108 -40.19 27.02 8.62
C PRO A 108 -40.19 27.30 10.13
N ASP A 109 -41.32 27.77 10.70
CA ASP A 109 -41.48 28.10 12.12
C ASP A 109 -41.38 26.88 13.08
N SER A 110 -41.14 25.68 12.54
CA SER A 110 -40.97 24.42 13.30
C SER A 110 -39.63 23.74 13.01
N ARG A 111 -38.61 24.49 12.56
CA ARG A 111 -37.26 23.99 12.25
C ARG A 111 -36.20 24.34 13.28
N GLU A 112 -36.53 25.17 14.27
CA GLU A 112 -35.75 25.40 15.48
C GLU A 112 -36.48 24.74 16.67
N GLY A 113 -35.75 24.04 17.55
CA GLY A 113 -36.30 23.50 18.81
C GLY A 113 -36.67 22.01 18.85
N THR A 114 -35.74 21.11 18.47
CA THR A 114 -35.64 19.76 19.09
C THR A 114 -34.26 19.14 18.85
N GLU A 115 -33.26 19.73 19.49
CA GLU A 115 -32.09 19.00 19.98
C GLU A 115 -32.42 18.47 21.40
N SER A 116 -31.74 17.42 21.87
CA SER A 116 -32.03 16.69 23.12
C SER A 116 -33.34 15.85 23.14
N GLU A 117 -33.29 14.67 22.52
CA GLU A 117 -33.64 13.43 23.23
C GLU A 117 -32.39 12.54 23.19
N GLY A 118 -32.06 11.88 24.30
CA GLY A 118 -30.80 11.13 24.46
C GLY A 118 -30.84 9.74 23.81
N GLU A 119 -29.66 9.14 23.68
CA GLU A 119 -29.55 7.68 23.56
C GLU A 119 -29.56 7.14 24.99
N ASP A 120 -30.67 6.53 25.40
CA ASP A 120 -30.80 5.91 26.74
C ASP A 120 -30.00 4.59 26.77
N ASP A 121 -28.96 4.56 27.60
CA ASP A 121 -28.30 3.31 28.02
C ASP A 121 -29.20 2.55 29.00
N GLU A 122 -29.60 1.31 28.66
CA GLU A 122 -30.13 0.33 29.62
C GLU A 122 -29.13 -0.83 29.76
N GLU A 123 -28.42 -0.87 30.89
CA GLU A 123 -27.67 -2.05 31.36
C GLU A 123 -28.58 -2.98 32.18
N GLY A 124 -28.39 -4.31 32.09
CA GLY A 124 -28.72 -5.22 33.19
C GLY A 124 -29.47 -6.52 32.85
N GLU A 125 -29.15 -7.55 33.65
CA GLU A 125 -29.73 -8.92 33.70
C GLU A 125 -29.36 -9.83 32.51
N GLU A 126 -28.41 -10.79 32.59
CA GLU A 126 -28.13 -11.90 33.54
C GLU A 126 -28.92 -13.20 33.27
N GLY A 127 -28.18 -14.31 33.15
CA GLY A 127 -28.72 -15.69 33.05
C GLY A 127 -29.19 -16.10 31.64
N GLU A 128 -29.17 -17.38 31.25
CA GLU A 128 -28.59 -18.58 31.87
C GLU A 128 -27.97 -19.46 30.76
N ASP A 129 -27.05 -20.37 31.10
CA ASP A 129 -26.46 -21.34 30.18
C ASP A 129 -27.44 -22.48 29.84
N ASP A 130 -27.31 -23.09 28.66
CA ASP A 130 -27.53 -24.53 28.48
C ASP A 130 -26.83 -25.02 27.20
N ASP A 131 -26.16 -26.18 27.28
CA ASP A 131 -25.43 -26.83 26.18
C ASP A 131 -26.37 -27.68 25.29
N ASP A 132 -26.05 -27.83 24.00
CA ASP A 132 -26.15 -29.14 23.34
C ASP A 132 -25.17 -29.24 22.15
N GLU A 133 -24.73 -30.47 21.86
CA GLU A 133 -23.81 -30.82 20.78
C GLU A 133 -24.61 -31.25 19.51
N GLY A 134 -24.00 -31.20 18.32
CA GLY A 134 -24.72 -31.55 17.08
C GLY A 134 -23.83 -31.61 15.84
N GLU A 135 -23.40 -32.82 15.48
CA GLU A 135 -22.50 -33.13 14.36
C GLU A 135 -23.15 -33.03 12.97
N GLU A 136 -22.29 -32.76 11.98
CA GLU A 136 -22.30 -33.24 10.58
C GLU A 136 -23.46 -32.88 9.62
N GLY A 137 -23.13 -32.93 8.33
CA GLY A 137 -24.01 -32.54 7.21
C GLY A 137 -23.24 -31.94 6.03
N GLU A 138 -22.45 -32.76 5.33
CA GLU A 138 -22.06 -32.45 3.95
C GLU A 138 -23.28 -32.62 3.03
N ASP A 139 -23.42 -31.76 2.03
CA ASP A 139 -24.00 -32.11 0.72
C ASP A 139 -23.56 -31.03 -0.28
N ASP A 140 -23.02 -31.46 -1.43
CA ASP A 140 -22.91 -30.63 -2.63
C ASP A 140 -24.31 -30.50 -3.26
N ASP A 141 -24.60 -29.36 -3.91
CA ASP A 141 -25.43 -29.40 -5.12
C ASP A 141 -25.13 -28.22 -6.05
N ASP A 142 -24.95 -28.56 -7.32
CA ASP A 142 -24.64 -27.67 -8.45
C ASP A 142 -25.91 -27.49 -9.30
N GLU A 143 -26.45 -26.27 -9.37
CA GLU A 143 -27.33 -25.86 -10.48
C GLU A 143 -27.27 -24.34 -10.72
N GLY A 144 -27.36 -23.93 -11.99
CA GLY A 144 -27.98 -22.64 -12.37
C GLY A 144 -27.06 -21.53 -12.89
N GLU A 145 -26.51 -21.70 -14.10
CA GLU A 145 -26.24 -20.54 -14.96
C GLU A 145 -27.56 -20.01 -15.55
N GLU A 146 -27.78 -18.70 -15.52
CA GLU A 146 -28.50 -17.98 -16.58
C GLU A 146 -27.61 -16.82 -17.04
N GLY A 147 -27.28 -16.80 -18.34
CA GLY A 147 -26.45 -15.77 -18.95
C GLY A 147 -27.27 -14.64 -19.58
N GLU A 148 -26.64 -13.49 -19.73
CA GLU A 148 -27.08 -12.46 -20.68
C GLU A 148 -25.97 -12.29 -21.72
N ASP A 149 -26.23 -12.79 -22.94
CA ASP A 149 -25.32 -12.70 -24.07
C ASP A 149 -25.38 -11.30 -24.71
N ASP A 150 -24.22 -10.71 -25.00
CA ASP A 150 -24.05 -9.57 -25.90
C ASP A 150 -23.02 -9.98 -26.98
N GLU A 151 -23.53 -10.41 -28.15
CA GLU A 151 -22.73 -10.77 -29.32
C GLU A 151 -22.35 -9.50 -30.12
N ASP A 152 -21.10 -9.05 -30.02
CA ASP A 152 -20.45 -8.15 -31.00
C ASP A 152 -19.53 -9.03 -31.89
N GLU A 153 -20.07 -9.57 -33.00
CA GLU A 153 -19.26 -10.12 -34.10
C GLU A 153 -18.58 -8.96 -34.86
N ASP A 154 -17.27 -9.05 -35.06
CA ASP A 154 -16.54 -8.29 -36.09
C ASP A 154 -15.50 -9.24 -36.69
N ASP A 155 -15.70 -9.60 -37.96
CA ASP A 155 -14.90 -10.52 -38.77
C ASP A 155 -13.96 -9.72 -39.69
N ASP A 156 -12.71 -10.16 -39.87
CA ASP A 156 -11.72 -9.58 -40.80
C ASP A 156 -10.50 -10.53 -40.90
N GLU A 157 -10.55 -11.47 -41.86
CA GLU A 157 -9.38 -12.22 -42.34
C GLU A 157 -8.65 -11.43 -43.45
N ASP A 158 -7.33 -11.35 -43.42
CA ASP A 158 -6.50 -11.22 -44.63
C ASP A 158 -5.03 -11.65 -44.37
N GLU A 159 -4.30 -12.10 -45.40
CA GLU A 159 -3.16 -13.03 -45.26
C GLU A 159 -1.85 -12.59 -45.98
N GLU A 160 -0.70 -13.17 -45.56
CA GLU A 160 0.65 -13.11 -46.20
C GLU A 160 1.38 -11.71 -46.24
N GLY A 161 2.72 -11.59 -46.40
CA GLY A 161 3.81 -12.57 -46.45
C GLY A 161 5.24 -11.95 -46.63
N GLU A 162 6.27 -12.81 -46.51
CA GLU A 162 7.70 -12.72 -46.95
C GLU A 162 8.71 -11.59 -46.52
N GLU A 163 9.66 -12.02 -45.66
CA GLU A 163 11.14 -12.08 -45.84
C GLU A 163 12.06 -10.89 -46.30
N VAL A 164 12.96 -10.51 -45.36
CA VAL A 164 14.46 -10.51 -45.46
C VAL A 164 15.21 -9.69 -46.55
N LYS A 165 16.11 -8.79 -46.09
CA LYS A 165 17.52 -8.75 -46.57
C LYS A 165 18.53 -8.04 -45.63
N GLN A 166 19.76 -8.55 -45.62
CA GLN A 166 20.94 -7.98 -44.96
C GLN A 166 21.76 -7.09 -45.91
N VAL A 167 22.51 -6.13 -45.37
CA VAL A 167 23.76 -5.60 -45.98
C VAL A 167 24.81 -5.38 -44.88
N LYS A 168 26.11 -5.50 -45.21
CA LYS A 168 27.27 -5.29 -44.32
C LYS A 168 28.26 -4.28 -44.93
N GLY A 169 29.02 -3.57 -44.10
CA GLY A 169 30.20 -2.75 -44.47
C GLY A 169 30.47 -1.66 -43.43
N ALA A 170 31.54 -1.72 -42.62
CA ALA A 170 32.94 -1.34 -42.92
C ALA A 170 33.12 0.21 -42.98
N SER A 171 33.77 0.93 -42.05
CA SER A 171 35.06 0.79 -41.31
C SER A 171 36.27 1.47 -41.98
N VAL A 172 36.55 2.72 -41.57
CA VAL A 172 37.80 3.53 -41.70
C VAL A 172 37.77 4.48 -40.46
N GLN A 173 38.75 4.63 -39.55
CA GLN A 173 40.17 5.10 -39.64
C GLN A 173 40.26 6.58 -40.12
N GLN A 174 41.15 7.48 -39.65
CA GLN A 174 42.20 7.48 -38.59
C GLN A 174 42.60 8.95 -38.23
N ALA A 175 43.73 9.17 -37.53
CA ALA A 175 44.37 10.46 -37.12
C ALA A 175 43.69 11.21 -35.94
N GLU A 176 44.36 11.63 -34.85
CA GLU A 176 45.58 12.46 -34.66
C GLU A 176 45.30 13.96 -34.91
N GLU A 177 45.83 14.95 -34.17
CA GLU A 177 46.92 14.99 -33.16
C GLU A 177 46.75 16.28 -32.27
N ALA A 178 47.30 16.33 -31.04
CA ALA A 178 47.89 17.54 -30.38
C ALA A 178 48.11 17.37 -28.85
N GLU A 179 49.28 17.77 -28.34
CA GLU A 179 49.58 17.86 -26.91
C GLU A 179 49.21 19.23 -26.29
N GLY A 180 49.00 19.28 -24.97
CA GLY A 180 48.71 20.52 -24.24
C GLY A 180 48.86 20.41 -22.72
N GLY A 181 50.10 20.30 -22.23
CA GLY A 181 50.36 20.11 -20.80
C GLY A 181 50.07 21.34 -19.91
N GLY A 182 49.17 21.19 -18.93
CA GLY A 182 48.80 22.24 -17.97
C GLY A 182 48.77 21.74 -16.53
N ARG A 183 49.73 22.17 -15.70
CA ARG A 183 49.88 21.76 -14.30
C ARG A 183 48.96 22.57 -13.38
N GLN A 184 47.93 21.95 -12.80
CA GLN A 184 47.17 22.51 -11.67
C GLN A 184 47.13 21.55 -10.48
N THR A 185 47.06 22.14 -9.28
CA THR A 185 47.13 21.45 -7.99
C THR A 185 45.75 21.00 -7.55
N ARG A 186 45.57 19.69 -7.30
CA ARG A 186 44.42 19.20 -6.53
C ARG A 186 44.54 19.70 -5.10
N GLU A 187 43.59 20.53 -4.66
CA GLU A 187 43.33 20.71 -3.24
C GLU A 187 42.78 19.39 -2.69
N VAL A 188 43.60 18.70 -1.88
CA VAL A 188 43.15 17.52 -1.16
C VAL A 188 42.28 18.02 -0.01
N GLN A 189 41.02 17.58 0.03
CA GLN A 189 40.19 17.76 1.22
C GLN A 189 40.73 16.87 2.35
N LEU A 190 41.76 17.38 3.03
CA LEU A 190 42.30 16.82 4.26
C LEU A 190 41.17 16.82 5.30
N LYS A 191 40.80 15.64 5.79
CA LYS A 191 39.68 15.47 6.72
C LYS A 191 40.21 14.95 8.04
N THR A 192 39.71 15.56 9.11
CA THR A 192 40.13 15.31 10.49
C THR A 192 39.28 14.19 11.09
N PHE A 193 39.95 13.24 11.74
CA PHE A 193 39.33 12.09 12.40
C PHE A 193 39.80 12.01 13.85
N VAL A 194 38.95 11.51 14.73
CA VAL A 194 39.28 11.22 16.13
C VAL A 194 39.40 9.71 16.31
N ALA A 195 40.42 9.27 17.03
CA ALA A 195 40.62 7.87 17.38
C ALA A 195 39.62 7.37 18.43
N LEU A 196 38.94 6.26 18.16
CA LEU A 196 37.94 5.64 19.03
C LEU A 196 38.55 4.72 20.11
N SER A 197 39.78 4.26 19.90
CA SER A 197 40.50 3.34 20.79
C SER A 197 42.01 3.48 20.56
N ASP A 198 42.82 3.03 21.54
CA ASP A 198 44.27 2.97 21.41
C ASP A 198 44.70 1.99 20.32
N PHE A 199 45.75 2.35 19.58
CA PHE A 199 46.40 1.50 18.58
C PHE A 199 47.92 1.66 18.69
N THR A 200 48.61 0.56 19.00
CA THR A 200 50.07 0.50 19.02
C THR A 200 50.57 -0.22 17.78
N SER A 201 51.34 0.47 16.93
CA SER A 201 51.90 -0.09 15.71
C SER A 201 52.90 -1.20 15.98
N GLN A 202 52.75 -2.32 15.26
CA GLN A 202 53.65 -3.48 15.33
C GLN A 202 54.53 -3.62 14.09
N GLU A 203 54.17 -2.99 12.96
CA GLU A 203 54.95 -2.98 11.73
C GLU A 203 55.61 -1.62 11.43
N ALA A 204 56.76 -1.67 10.75
CA ALA A 204 57.58 -0.49 10.42
C ALA A 204 56.98 0.31 9.25
N GLY A 205 55.96 1.10 9.54
CA GLY A 205 55.19 1.91 8.59
C GLY A 205 53.84 2.38 9.13
N ASP A 206 53.40 1.77 10.24
CA ASP A 206 52.15 2.11 10.93
C ASP A 206 52.35 3.19 12.00
N LEU A 207 51.34 4.04 12.18
CA LEU A 207 51.36 5.14 13.15
C LEU A 207 50.63 4.71 14.44
N SER A 208 51.33 4.71 15.57
CA SER A 208 50.71 4.53 16.90
C SER A 208 49.89 5.76 17.29
N PHE A 209 48.72 5.58 17.91
CA PHE A 209 47.87 6.64 18.44
C PHE A 209 47.05 6.15 19.64
N ARG A 210 46.52 7.08 20.43
CA ARG A 210 45.63 6.79 21.58
C ARG A 210 44.19 7.19 21.29
N LYS A 211 43.23 6.63 22.03
CA LYS A 211 41.84 7.07 22.07
C LYS A 211 41.77 8.58 22.31
N GLY A 212 40.94 9.28 21.55
CA GLY A 212 40.82 10.73 21.55
C GLY A 212 41.85 11.48 20.70
N ALA A 213 42.93 10.83 20.23
CA ALA A 213 43.93 11.52 19.39
C ALA A 213 43.34 11.97 18.05
N VAL A 214 43.71 13.18 17.62
CA VAL A 214 43.26 13.78 16.36
C VAL A 214 44.23 13.44 15.25
N LEU A 215 43.72 12.86 14.16
CA LEU A 215 44.51 12.38 13.02
C LEU A 215 44.01 12.97 11.70
N LEU A 216 44.94 13.51 10.92
CA LEU A 216 44.69 14.10 9.62
C LEU A 216 44.86 13.05 8.53
N VAL A 217 43.76 12.56 7.94
CA VAL A 217 43.82 11.49 6.94
C VAL A 217 44.22 12.08 5.59
N LEU A 218 45.42 11.73 5.15
CA LEU A 218 46.03 12.16 3.88
C LEU A 218 45.52 11.33 2.70
N ARG A 219 45.34 10.01 2.88
CA ARG A 219 44.94 9.10 1.81
C ARG A 219 44.12 7.91 2.32
N LYS A 220 42.94 7.70 1.76
CA LYS A 220 42.13 6.49 2.02
C LYS A 220 42.46 5.41 0.99
N LYS A 221 42.88 4.23 1.43
CA LYS A 221 42.97 3.02 0.59
C LYS A 221 41.69 2.17 0.77
N PRO A 222 41.32 1.34 -0.22
CA PRO A 222 40.15 0.46 -0.14
C PRO A 222 40.38 -0.83 0.68
N ASP A 223 41.61 -1.07 1.13
CA ASP A 223 42.01 -2.21 1.98
C ASP A 223 41.69 -2.02 3.48
N GLY A 224 41.13 -0.86 3.87
CA GLY A 224 40.82 -0.51 5.25
C GLY A 224 41.95 0.20 6.00
N TRP A 225 43.13 0.38 5.39
CA TRP A 225 44.25 1.10 6.00
C TRP A 225 44.42 2.47 5.37
N TRP A 226 44.31 3.53 6.18
CA TRP A 226 44.41 4.91 5.72
C TRP A 226 45.79 5.49 6.07
N GLU A 227 46.34 6.30 5.19
CA GLU A 227 47.58 7.04 5.42
C GLU A 227 47.21 8.32 6.16
N ALA A 228 47.69 8.48 7.40
CA ALA A 228 47.36 9.58 8.28
C ALA A 228 48.60 10.27 8.84
N GLN A 229 48.40 11.48 9.35
CA GLN A 229 49.40 12.28 10.04
C GLN A 229 48.88 12.67 11.43
N ASP A 230 49.71 12.56 12.46
CA ASP A 230 49.39 13.04 13.81
C ASP A 230 49.71 14.54 14.00
N GLU A 231 49.32 15.07 15.16
CA GLU A 231 49.59 16.45 15.59
C GLU A 231 51.09 16.79 15.64
N HIS A 232 51.95 15.80 15.89
CA HIS A 232 53.40 15.93 15.92
C HIS A 232 54.03 15.89 14.51
N GLY A 233 53.22 15.65 13.48
CA GLY A 233 53.63 15.58 12.08
C GLY A 233 54.19 14.23 11.64
N ALA A 234 54.20 13.20 12.50
CA ALA A 234 54.57 11.84 12.13
C ALA A 234 53.50 11.23 11.21
N ARG A 235 53.92 10.38 10.25
CA ARG A 235 53.05 9.79 9.24
C ARG A 235 53.18 8.28 9.22
N GLY A 236 52.06 7.60 9.03
CA GLY A 236 52.02 6.15 8.85
C GLY A 236 50.63 5.66 8.46
N MET A 237 50.53 4.35 8.33
CA MET A 237 49.25 3.67 8.11
C MET A 237 48.48 3.51 9.43
N VAL A 238 47.15 3.64 9.36
CA VAL A 238 46.23 3.48 10.50
C VAL A 238 44.97 2.71 10.06
N PRO A 239 44.41 1.81 10.89
CA PRO A 239 43.21 1.05 10.55
C PRO A 239 41.96 1.94 10.62
N SER A 240 41.19 2.02 9.54
CA SER A 240 40.05 2.95 9.44
C SER A 240 38.89 2.63 10.37
N THR A 241 38.81 1.41 10.89
CA THR A 241 37.82 0.99 11.89
C THR A 241 38.00 1.65 13.26
N TYR A 242 39.17 2.23 13.53
CA TYR A 242 39.49 2.92 14.77
C TYR A 242 39.22 4.44 14.70
N LEU A 243 38.68 4.96 13.58
CA LEU A 243 38.62 6.40 13.29
C LEU A 243 37.20 6.89 12.99
N GLN A 244 36.74 7.89 13.75
CA GLN A 244 35.46 8.58 13.50
C GLN A 244 35.69 9.95 12.85
N HIS A 245 34.88 10.31 11.85
CA HIS A 245 34.98 11.60 11.15
C HIS A 245 34.47 12.73 12.04
N GLN A 246 35.31 13.69 12.38
CA GLN A 246 34.89 14.87 13.14
C GLN A 246 34.03 15.77 12.22
N LYS A 247 32.78 16.05 12.60
CA LYS A 247 32.00 17.10 11.93
C LYS A 247 32.51 18.46 12.42
N PRO A 248 32.65 19.48 11.56
CA PRO A 248 32.96 20.84 12.02
C PRO A 248 31.77 21.39 12.80
N GLY A 249 31.86 21.32 14.13
CA GLY A 249 31.02 22.04 15.08
C GLY A 249 31.58 23.44 15.35
N LYS A 250 30.80 24.28 16.04
CA LYS A 250 31.23 25.62 16.49
C LYS A 250 31.88 25.54 17.87
N ASP A 251 32.72 26.51 18.15
CA ASP A 251 33.44 26.74 19.42
C ASP A 251 32.54 27.39 20.50
N GLU A 252 33.10 27.55 21.72
CA GLU A 252 32.55 28.25 22.92
C GLU A 252 31.44 27.43 23.66
N ASP A 253 31.65 26.75 24.80
CA ASP A 253 32.37 27.02 26.09
C ASP A 253 31.57 27.98 27.02
N ASP A 254 31.57 27.91 28.37
CA ASP A 254 32.29 27.10 29.39
C ASP A 254 31.42 25.89 29.91
N GLU A 255 31.54 25.20 31.08
CA GLU A 255 32.34 25.29 32.34
C GLU A 255 32.60 23.85 32.96
N GLU A 256 32.47 23.59 34.28
CA GLU A 256 32.94 22.36 34.99
C GLU A 256 31.88 21.63 35.87
N ASP A 257 32.09 20.33 36.17
CA ASP A 257 31.99 19.77 37.55
C ASP A 257 32.65 18.37 37.63
N GLN A 258 33.22 18.02 38.79
CA GLN A 258 33.87 16.73 39.10
C GLN A 258 33.24 16.12 40.35
N ASP A 259 33.15 14.79 40.42
CA ASP A 259 33.30 14.02 41.66
C ASP A 259 33.64 12.57 41.30
N ASP A 260 34.53 11.95 42.08
CA ASP A 260 34.93 10.55 41.95
C ASP A 260 33.91 9.63 42.65
N ASP A 261 33.85 8.35 42.25
CA ASP A 261 34.15 7.25 43.20
C ASP A 261 34.35 5.93 42.44
N GLU A 262 35.24 5.09 42.99
CA GLU A 262 35.56 3.75 42.51
C GLU A 262 34.66 2.70 43.17
N GLU A 263 34.31 1.62 42.47
CA GLU A 263 34.24 0.28 43.08
C GLU A 263 34.31 -0.80 41.99
N ASP A 264 35.37 -1.63 42.05
CA ASP A 264 35.44 -2.90 41.32
C ASP A 264 34.46 -3.91 41.93
N ASP A 265 34.04 -4.91 41.15
CA ASP A 265 34.09 -6.28 41.65
C ASP A 265 34.30 -7.25 40.46
N GLU A 266 35.20 -8.20 40.66
CA GLU A 266 35.55 -9.24 39.68
C GLU A 266 34.58 -10.42 39.81
N ASP A 267 34.24 -11.07 38.70
CA ASP A 267 34.09 -12.53 38.70
C ASP A 267 34.35 -13.07 37.28
N ASP A 268 35.19 -14.11 37.20
CA ASP A 268 35.75 -14.68 35.97
C ASP A 268 35.12 -16.06 35.67
N GLU A 269 35.69 -16.81 34.73
CA GLU A 269 35.38 -18.20 34.38
C GLU A 269 34.05 -18.46 33.60
N GLU A 270 34.01 -19.36 32.62
CA GLU A 270 35.10 -20.04 31.91
C GLU A 270 34.73 -20.25 30.44
N SER A 271 35.73 -20.55 29.60
CA SER A 271 35.50 -20.91 28.20
C SER A 271 36.37 -22.08 27.74
N VAL A 272 35.74 -23.16 27.28
CA VAL A 272 36.40 -24.26 26.57
C VAL A 272 35.51 -24.82 25.45
N PRO A 273 36.09 -25.32 24.33
CA PRO A 273 35.34 -25.51 23.08
C PRO A 273 35.20 -26.99 22.65
N SER A 274 34.43 -27.22 21.59
CA SER A 274 34.65 -28.35 20.69
C SER A 274 34.29 -28.00 19.25
N SER A 275 35.29 -28.11 18.37
CA SER A 275 35.16 -27.96 16.91
C SER A 275 34.63 -29.22 16.25
N GLU A 276 33.91 -29.07 15.13
CA GLU A 276 34.21 -29.82 13.91
C GLU A 276 33.66 -29.09 12.68
N GLU A 277 34.34 -29.19 11.54
CA GLU A 277 34.01 -28.48 10.29
C GLU A 277 33.27 -29.39 9.31
N GLU A 278 32.40 -28.81 8.46
CA GLU A 278 32.49 -29.12 7.03
C GLU A 278 32.09 -27.92 6.15
N ALA A 279 32.83 -27.68 5.07
CA ALA A 279 32.84 -26.39 4.37
C ALA A 279 32.01 -26.39 3.06
N GLY A 280 30.91 -25.62 3.05
CA GLY A 280 30.07 -25.40 1.86
C GLY A 280 30.28 -24.03 1.20
N SER A 281 31.32 -23.89 0.36
CA SER A 281 31.75 -22.64 -0.30
C SER A 281 30.60 -21.75 -0.84
N ARG A 282 30.27 -20.67 -0.12
CA ARG A 282 29.45 -19.56 -0.62
C ARG A 282 30.34 -18.40 -1.06
N ARG A 283 30.44 -18.15 -2.36
CA ARG A 283 31.02 -16.90 -2.89
C ARG A 283 30.09 -15.74 -2.57
N HIS A 284 30.54 -14.79 -1.77
CA HIS A 284 29.77 -13.61 -1.42
C HIS A 284 29.84 -12.59 -2.56
N ASP A 285 28.70 -12.29 -3.19
CA ASP A 285 28.56 -11.17 -4.12
C ASP A 285 28.21 -9.91 -3.32
N THR A 286 29.12 -8.93 -3.31
CA THR A 286 29.11 -7.81 -2.36
C THR A 286 28.57 -6.53 -3.00
N SER A 287 27.32 -6.60 -3.45
CA SER A 287 26.59 -5.47 -4.06
C SER A 287 25.26 -5.19 -3.32
N SER A 288 24.28 -6.11 -3.39
CA SER A 288 22.95 -5.92 -2.76
C SER A 288 22.93 -5.97 -1.22
N GLY A 289 24.01 -6.38 -0.55
CA GLY A 289 24.03 -6.59 0.91
C GLY A 289 24.03 -5.32 1.77
N ARG A 290 24.17 -4.13 1.18
CA ARG A 290 24.46 -2.89 1.90
C ARG A 290 23.23 -2.27 2.59
N GLY A 291 22.08 -2.25 1.91
CA GLY A 291 20.82 -1.76 2.48
C GLY A 291 20.29 -2.69 3.58
N LEU A 292 20.43 -4.00 3.39
CA LEU A 292 19.94 -5.00 4.35
C LEU A 292 20.62 -4.92 5.72
N LYS A 293 21.91 -4.52 5.77
CA LYS A 293 22.62 -4.35 7.04
C LYS A 293 22.17 -3.11 7.81
N ALA A 294 21.93 -1.98 7.12
CA ALA A 294 21.40 -0.77 7.76
C ALA A 294 19.95 -0.96 8.28
N ALA A 295 19.17 -1.81 7.62
CA ALA A 295 17.80 -2.14 8.04
C ALA A 295 17.70 -3.07 9.27
N LEU A 296 18.82 -3.42 9.92
CA LEU A 296 18.84 -4.27 11.12
C LEU A 296 18.97 -3.50 12.43
N ASP A 297 19.61 -2.33 12.44
CA ASP A 297 20.08 -1.68 13.68
C ASP A 297 18.96 -1.03 14.52
N ASP A 298 17.78 -0.82 13.96
CA ASP A 298 16.67 -0.09 14.59
C ASP A 298 15.65 -1.04 15.27
N THR A 299 16.10 -1.73 16.33
CA THR A 299 15.36 -2.86 16.97
C THR A 299 14.77 -2.59 18.36
N SER A 300 15.07 -1.44 18.99
CA SER A 300 14.81 -1.21 20.42
C SER A 300 13.34 -1.43 20.84
N ALA A 301 12.39 -0.72 20.22
CA ALA A 301 10.97 -0.82 20.57
C ALA A 301 10.38 -2.23 20.38
N SER A 302 10.78 -2.94 19.32
CA SER A 302 10.36 -4.33 19.08
C SER A 302 10.95 -5.30 20.10
N ALA A 303 12.24 -5.15 20.46
CA ALA A 303 12.89 -5.98 21.45
C ALA A 303 12.28 -5.79 22.84
N ALA A 304 11.93 -4.55 23.22
CA ALA A 304 11.22 -4.26 24.46
C ALA A 304 9.85 -4.96 24.53
N MET A 305 9.05 -4.93 23.45
CA MET A 305 7.76 -5.64 23.42
C MET A 305 7.91 -7.17 23.51
N THR A 306 8.90 -7.75 22.85
CA THR A 306 9.21 -9.19 22.97
C THR A 306 9.67 -9.54 24.39
N ALA A 307 10.54 -8.72 25.01
CA ALA A 307 10.99 -8.91 26.39
C ALA A 307 9.84 -8.77 27.43
N MET A 308 8.85 -7.91 27.17
CA MET A 308 7.62 -7.80 27.96
C MET A 308 6.60 -8.93 27.69
N GLY A 309 6.90 -9.91 26.83
CA GLY A 309 5.97 -10.98 26.47
C GLY A 309 4.74 -10.53 25.67
N ALA A 310 4.74 -9.30 25.15
CA ALA A 310 3.62 -8.69 24.44
C ALA A 310 3.44 -9.20 23.00
N VAL A 311 4.39 -9.98 22.49
CA VAL A 311 4.51 -10.35 21.08
C VAL A 311 4.86 -11.84 20.96
N PRO A 312 4.11 -12.66 20.20
CA PRO A 312 4.41 -14.09 20.01
C PRO A 312 5.82 -14.31 19.46
N PRO A 313 6.52 -15.41 19.84
CA PRO A 313 7.94 -15.60 19.53
C PRO A 313 8.25 -15.78 18.03
N GLY A 314 7.24 -16.13 17.22
CA GLY A 314 7.35 -16.19 15.76
C GLY A 314 7.21 -14.86 15.04
N PHE A 315 6.85 -13.76 15.72
CA PHE A 315 6.70 -12.44 15.11
C PHE A 315 8.06 -11.73 14.98
N ARG A 316 8.16 -10.76 14.07
CA ARG A 316 9.35 -9.93 13.82
C ARG A 316 8.93 -8.50 13.49
N PRO A 317 9.82 -7.50 13.53
CA PRO A 317 9.62 -6.26 12.77
C PRO A 317 9.36 -6.57 11.29
N SER A 318 8.44 -5.85 10.62
CA SER A 318 8.16 -6.12 9.20
C SER A 318 9.37 -5.82 8.31
N THR A 319 9.76 -6.82 7.53
CA THR A 319 10.85 -6.76 6.55
C THR A 319 10.50 -5.81 5.41
N LEU A 320 9.30 -5.95 4.85
CA LEU A 320 8.87 -5.16 3.69
C LEU A 320 8.50 -3.72 4.08
N HIS A 321 8.07 -3.49 5.33
CA HIS A 321 7.94 -2.13 5.88
C HIS A 321 9.29 -1.46 6.03
N ARG A 322 10.31 -2.14 6.60
CA ARG A 322 11.67 -1.59 6.73
C ARG A 322 12.29 -1.24 5.37
N LEU A 323 12.04 -2.01 4.33
CA LEU A 323 12.47 -1.67 2.96
C LEU A 323 11.77 -0.40 2.41
N LEU A 324 10.49 -0.17 2.75
CA LEU A 324 9.77 1.05 2.40
C LEU A 324 10.16 2.28 3.24
N LEU A 325 10.77 2.09 4.41
CA LEU A 325 11.30 3.19 5.24
C LEU A 325 12.68 3.69 4.80
N LEU A 326 13.34 3.01 3.85
CA LEU A 326 14.64 3.45 3.32
C LEU A 326 14.57 4.89 2.76
N ARG A 327 15.73 5.55 2.73
CA ARG A 327 15.90 6.96 2.34
C ARG A 327 17.05 7.09 1.33
N GLY A 328 17.02 8.15 0.52
CA GLY A 328 17.97 8.34 -0.58
C GLY A 328 17.74 7.34 -1.73
N GLU A 329 18.80 6.97 -2.44
CA GLU A 329 18.76 6.18 -3.68
C GLU A 329 17.98 4.85 -3.56
N SER A 330 18.02 4.19 -2.39
CA SER A 330 17.31 2.91 -2.15
C SER A 330 15.81 3.06 -1.84
N ALA A 331 15.29 4.27 -1.62
CA ALA A 331 13.86 4.48 -1.37
C ALA A 331 13.01 4.07 -2.60
N ASP A 332 13.48 4.39 -3.81
CA ASP A 332 12.81 4.09 -5.07
C ASP A 332 13.10 2.68 -5.62
N GLU A 333 13.87 1.84 -4.89
CA GLU A 333 14.03 0.42 -5.21
C GLU A 333 12.77 -0.39 -4.83
N PHE A 334 12.08 0.01 -3.76
CA PHE A 334 10.90 -0.70 -3.23
C PHE A 334 9.60 0.11 -3.31
N SER A 335 9.65 1.34 -3.81
CA SER A 335 8.48 2.20 -4.03
C SER A 335 7.78 1.89 -5.37
N THR A 336 6.48 2.17 -5.44
CA THR A 336 5.73 2.13 -6.72
C THR A 336 6.24 3.21 -7.69
N ARG A 337 6.74 4.34 -7.17
CA ARG A 337 7.32 5.46 -7.94
C ARG A 337 8.48 4.99 -8.81
N GLY A 338 9.54 4.45 -8.20
CA GLY A 338 10.74 4.00 -8.91
C GLY A 338 10.52 2.81 -9.85
N HIS A 339 9.40 2.09 -9.72
CA HIS A 339 8.98 1.06 -10.68
C HIS A 339 8.15 1.60 -11.86
N LEU A 340 7.51 2.76 -11.73
CA LEU A 340 6.73 3.41 -12.80
C LEU A 340 7.55 4.37 -13.66
N LEU A 341 8.57 5.00 -13.07
CA LEU A 341 9.47 5.95 -13.73
C LEU A 341 10.38 5.26 -14.77
N PRO A 342 10.79 5.99 -15.83
CA PRO A 342 11.52 5.40 -16.93
C PRO A 342 12.99 5.18 -16.54
N ARG A 343 13.54 4.02 -16.90
CA ARG A 343 14.91 3.62 -16.55
C ARG A 343 15.76 3.53 -17.81
N LEU A 344 16.92 4.16 -17.81
CA LEU A 344 17.84 4.10 -18.95
C LEU A 344 18.37 2.67 -19.17
N GLY A 345 18.60 2.31 -20.44
CA GLY A 345 19.27 1.08 -20.82
C GLY A 345 20.80 1.14 -20.61
N PRO A 346 21.53 0.03 -20.83
CA PRO A 346 22.97 -0.04 -20.59
C PRO A 346 23.83 0.94 -21.40
N SER A 347 23.31 1.43 -22.54
CA SER A 347 23.94 2.46 -23.36
C SER A 347 23.71 3.89 -22.87
N GLN A 348 22.77 4.10 -21.94
CA GLN A 348 22.22 5.39 -21.48
C GLN A 348 21.57 6.27 -22.57
N LEU A 349 21.56 5.84 -23.84
CA LEU A 349 20.96 6.57 -24.98
C LEU A 349 19.47 6.25 -25.24
N SER A 350 18.86 5.34 -24.49
CA SER A 350 17.45 4.96 -24.67
C SER A 350 16.87 4.34 -23.41
N PHE A 351 15.56 4.47 -23.17
CA PHE A 351 14.92 3.82 -22.03
C PHE A 351 14.77 2.30 -22.23
N ARG A 352 15.07 1.55 -21.18
CA ARG A 352 14.93 0.09 -21.14
C ARG A 352 13.48 -0.34 -21.19
N ASP A 353 12.59 0.34 -20.46
CA ASP A 353 11.21 -0.06 -20.17
C ASP A 353 10.14 0.78 -20.92
N LEU A 354 10.51 1.95 -21.43
CA LEU A 354 9.61 2.89 -22.12
C LEU A 354 9.99 2.98 -23.61
N GLN A 355 9.05 2.67 -24.50
CA GLN A 355 9.24 2.74 -25.96
C GLN A 355 7.95 3.21 -26.62
N TRP A 356 8.10 3.95 -27.73
CA TRP A 356 6.99 4.40 -28.56
C TRP A 356 6.64 3.37 -29.65
N SER A 357 5.43 3.49 -30.21
CA SER A 357 4.90 2.62 -31.25
C SER A 357 4.02 3.44 -32.19
N GLU A 358 4.56 3.84 -33.34
CA GLU A 358 3.86 4.60 -34.40
C GLU A 358 2.50 3.96 -34.75
N GLU A 359 2.50 2.66 -35.03
CA GLU A 359 1.33 1.83 -35.37
C GLU A 359 0.17 1.95 -34.37
N GLN A 360 0.46 2.21 -33.09
CA GLN A 360 -0.54 2.29 -32.01
C GLN A 360 -0.64 3.69 -31.39
N GLY A 361 0.09 4.68 -31.92
CA GLY A 361 0.13 6.06 -31.42
C GLY A 361 0.47 6.19 -29.93
N GLY A 362 1.35 5.35 -29.38
CA GLY A 362 1.57 5.34 -27.92
C GLY A 362 2.61 4.37 -27.39
N VAL A 363 2.54 4.08 -26.09
CA VAL A 363 3.45 3.13 -25.40
C VAL A 363 3.39 1.76 -26.08
N ARG A 364 4.52 1.30 -26.61
CA ARG A 364 4.68 -0.04 -27.21
C ARG A 364 4.32 -1.13 -26.20
N PRO A 365 3.31 -1.99 -26.48
CA PRO A 365 2.98 -3.09 -25.59
C PRO A 365 4.14 -4.08 -25.40
N ARG A 366 4.26 -4.61 -24.18
CA ARG A 366 5.21 -5.65 -23.81
C ARG A 366 4.50 -6.76 -23.03
N THR A 367 4.42 -7.93 -23.65
CA THR A 367 4.10 -9.17 -22.94
C THR A 367 5.23 -9.51 -21.96
N CYS A 368 4.88 -10.16 -20.85
CA CYS A 368 5.81 -10.51 -19.78
C CYS A 368 5.67 -12.00 -19.43
N ARG A 369 6.76 -12.62 -18.95
CA ARG A 369 6.79 -14.03 -18.51
C ARG A 369 5.73 -14.32 -17.44
N VAL A 370 5.47 -13.33 -16.57
CA VAL A 370 4.33 -13.25 -15.66
C VAL A 370 3.53 -12.00 -15.98
N SER A 371 2.22 -12.16 -16.17
CA SER A 371 1.21 -11.08 -16.15
C SER A 371 -0.10 -11.70 -15.69
N ARG A 372 -0.37 -11.64 -14.38
CA ARG A 372 -1.46 -12.37 -13.71
C ARG A 372 -2.20 -11.46 -12.73
N THR A 373 -3.47 -11.75 -12.47
CA THR A 373 -4.22 -11.16 -11.35
C THR A 373 -4.34 -12.15 -10.20
N PHE A 374 -4.41 -11.60 -9.00
CA PHE A 374 -4.38 -12.29 -7.72
C PHE A 374 -5.45 -11.68 -6.82
N TYR A 375 -6.15 -12.51 -6.06
CA TYR A 375 -7.13 -12.06 -5.09
C TYR A 375 -6.85 -12.70 -3.72
N LEU A 376 -6.64 -11.86 -2.69
CA LEU A 376 -6.57 -12.34 -1.30
C LEU A 376 -7.98 -12.72 -0.83
N ALA A 377 -8.24 -14.01 -0.67
CA ALA A 377 -9.56 -14.52 -0.27
C ALA A 377 -9.77 -14.55 1.25
N GLY A 378 -8.70 -14.39 2.03
CA GLY A 378 -8.74 -14.29 3.49
C GLY A 378 -7.48 -14.87 4.13
N ALA A 379 -7.31 -14.61 5.43
CA ALA A 379 -6.36 -15.33 6.27
C ALA A 379 -7.11 -15.97 7.45
N LYS A 380 -6.63 -17.11 7.95
CA LYS A 380 -7.24 -17.90 9.02
C LYS A 380 -6.19 -18.32 10.05
N ALA A 381 -6.61 -18.46 11.31
CA ALA A 381 -5.78 -18.89 12.43
C ALA A 381 -4.48 -18.07 12.58
N ILE A 382 -4.49 -16.79 12.18
CA ILE A 382 -3.37 -15.89 12.41
C ILE A 382 -3.34 -15.56 13.91
N PRO A 383 -2.21 -15.72 14.62
CA PRO A 383 -2.14 -15.37 16.03
C PRO A 383 -2.41 -13.86 16.22
N PRO A 384 -3.19 -13.44 17.23
CA PRO A 384 -3.22 -12.04 17.64
C PRO A 384 -1.89 -11.68 18.33
N PRO A 385 -1.50 -10.38 18.35
CA PRO A 385 -0.49 -9.91 19.28
C PRO A 385 -1.04 -9.93 20.72
N GLY A 386 -0.16 -9.75 21.72
CA GLY A 386 -0.56 -9.70 23.12
C GLY A 386 -1.47 -8.50 23.46
N PRO A 387 -2.23 -8.57 24.55
CA PRO A 387 -3.27 -7.59 24.88
C PRO A 387 -2.77 -6.16 25.17
N SER A 388 -1.46 -5.98 25.36
CA SER A 388 -0.81 -4.67 25.49
C SER A 388 -0.48 -3.98 24.16
N VAL A 389 -0.63 -4.67 23.01
CA VAL A 389 -0.37 -4.12 21.68
C VAL A 389 -1.65 -3.56 21.07
N GLN A 390 -1.79 -2.24 21.04
CA GLN A 390 -2.94 -1.59 20.39
C GLN A 390 -2.80 -1.65 18.87
N VAL A 391 -3.50 -2.61 18.25
CA VAL A 391 -3.56 -2.78 16.79
C VAL A 391 -4.28 -1.61 16.13
N ALA A 392 -3.59 -0.94 15.21
CA ALA A 392 -4.10 0.15 14.38
C ALA A 392 -4.56 -0.33 13.00
N SER A 393 -3.82 -1.27 12.40
CA SER A 393 -4.16 -1.86 11.10
C SER A 393 -3.66 -3.30 10.99
N LEU A 394 -4.39 -4.11 10.21
CA LEU A 394 -3.97 -5.42 9.74
C LEU A 394 -3.94 -5.38 8.21
N HIS A 395 -2.89 -5.91 7.60
CA HIS A 395 -2.68 -5.83 6.15
C HIS A 395 -1.73 -6.92 5.66
N VAL A 396 -1.63 -7.09 4.34
CA VAL A 396 -0.65 -7.96 3.71
C VAL A 396 0.21 -7.13 2.77
N ARG A 397 1.52 -7.12 3.00
CA ARG A 397 2.51 -6.56 2.06
C ARG A 397 2.87 -7.64 1.04
N VAL A 398 2.93 -7.27 -0.24
CA VAL A 398 3.15 -8.20 -1.35
C VAL A 398 4.21 -7.64 -2.30
N CYS A 399 5.17 -8.47 -2.67
CA CYS A 399 6.19 -8.15 -3.68
C CYS A 399 6.60 -9.39 -4.47
N LEU A 400 7.26 -9.18 -5.60
CA LEU A 400 7.92 -10.25 -6.35
C LEU A 400 9.26 -10.58 -5.69
N PHE A 401 9.58 -11.87 -5.57
CA PHE A 401 10.72 -12.39 -4.81
C PHE A 401 11.35 -13.58 -5.53
N ASP A 402 12.69 -13.67 -5.55
CA ASP A 402 13.43 -14.78 -6.19
C ASP A 402 13.86 -15.91 -5.22
N GLY A 403 13.37 -15.87 -3.97
CA GLY A 403 13.82 -16.73 -2.89
C GLY A 403 15.06 -16.19 -2.14
N ARG A 404 15.58 -15.01 -2.50
CA ARG A 404 16.73 -14.36 -1.83
C ARG A 404 16.64 -12.83 -1.78
N ARG A 405 15.97 -12.20 -2.75
CA ARG A 405 15.83 -10.74 -2.88
C ARG A 405 14.43 -10.37 -3.35
N VAL A 406 13.95 -9.23 -2.86
CA VAL A 406 12.80 -8.53 -3.41
C VAL A 406 13.18 -7.99 -4.80
N LEU A 407 12.25 -8.08 -5.75
CA LEU A 407 12.45 -7.72 -7.17
C LEU A 407 11.53 -6.59 -7.66
N SER A 408 10.56 -6.19 -6.85
CA SER A 408 9.56 -5.18 -7.20
C SER A 408 9.30 -4.21 -6.06
N ASN A 409 8.56 -3.17 -6.41
CA ASN A 409 7.84 -2.39 -5.41
C ASN A 409 7.02 -3.28 -4.47
N VAL A 410 6.86 -2.82 -3.23
CA VAL A 410 6.00 -3.44 -2.22
C VAL A 410 4.60 -2.84 -2.31
N HIS A 411 3.63 -3.65 -2.73
CA HIS A 411 2.22 -3.31 -2.65
C HIS A 411 1.66 -3.69 -1.26
N ALA A 412 0.59 -3.04 -0.81
CA ALA A 412 -0.05 -3.32 0.47
C ALA A 412 -1.58 -3.38 0.30
N VAL A 413 -2.18 -4.46 0.82
CA VAL A 413 -3.63 -4.68 0.82
C VAL A 413 -4.10 -4.75 2.28
N ARG A 414 -5.02 -3.88 2.67
CA ARG A 414 -5.53 -3.80 4.04
C ARG A 414 -6.61 -4.86 4.28
N ALA A 415 -6.49 -5.55 5.40
CA ALA A 415 -7.47 -6.51 5.89
C ALA A 415 -8.58 -5.81 6.69
N THR A 416 -9.75 -6.44 6.70
CA THR A 416 -10.81 -6.22 7.67
C THR A 416 -10.83 -7.42 8.63
N TRP A 417 -11.15 -7.20 9.90
CA TRP A 417 -11.34 -8.28 10.88
C TRP A 417 -12.59 -8.00 11.74
N ARG A 418 -13.01 -8.97 12.55
CA ARG A 418 -14.07 -8.79 13.55
C ARG A 418 -13.49 -9.01 14.96
N PRO A 419 -13.80 -8.18 15.97
CA PRO A 419 -13.29 -8.37 17.33
C PRO A 419 -13.59 -9.75 17.92
N ARG A 420 -14.74 -10.35 17.57
CA ARG A 420 -15.13 -11.72 17.98
C ARG A 420 -14.26 -12.85 17.37
N ASN A 421 -13.41 -12.56 16.37
CA ASN A 421 -12.48 -13.53 15.79
C ASN A 421 -11.29 -12.79 15.12
N PRO A 422 -10.29 -12.32 15.91
CA PRO A 422 -9.18 -11.52 15.39
C PRO A 422 -8.22 -12.31 14.48
N GLY A 423 -8.17 -13.64 14.62
CA GLY A 423 -7.36 -14.53 13.79
C GLY A 423 -7.95 -14.84 12.41
N ARG A 424 -9.11 -14.26 12.06
CA ARG A 424 -9.73 -14.37 10.72
C ARG A 424 -9.77 -13.01 10.02
N TRP A 425 -9.03 -12.88 8.93
CA TRP A 425 -8.90 -11.66 8.15
C TRP A 425 -9.66 -11.79 6.82
N THR A 426 -10.34 -10.72 6.39
CA THR A 426 -11.14 -10.66 5.17
C THR A 426 -10.77 -9.46 4.29
N PHE A 427 -10.84 -9.61 2.97
CA PHE A 427 -10.46 -8.59 1.98
C PHE A 427 -11.58 -8.37 0.97
N SER A 428 -11.80 -7.14 0.50
CA SER A 428 -12.94 -6.83 -0.37
C SER A 428 -12.79 -7.50 -1.75
N PRO A 429 -13.84 -8.16 -2.28
CA PRO A 429 -13.73 -8.97 -3.51
C PRO A 429 -13.39 -8.15 -4.76
N ARG A 430 -13.80 -6.87 -4.80
CA ARG A 430 -13.39 -5.83 -5.76
C ARG A 430 -13.60 -4.45 -5.12
N VAL A 431 -12.73 -3.48 -5.42
CA VAL A 431 -13.01 -2.05 -5.20
C VAL A 431 -13.61 -1.42 -6.46
N GLY A 432 -14.77 -0.79 -6.31
CA GLY A 432 -15.46 -0.04 -7.34
C GLY A 432 -15.95 1.32 -6.83
N GLY A 433 -16.02 2.32 -7.71
CA GLY A 433 -16.49 3.66 -7.37
C GLY A 433 -15.67 4.31 -6.24
N LEU A 434 -16.37 4.73 -5.18
CA LEU A 434 -15.83 5.49 -4.04
C LEU A 434 -15.23 4.63 -2.91
N LEU A 435 -15.19 3.29 -3.03
CA LEU A 435 -14.54 2.47 -2.00
C LEU A 435 -13.00 2.67 -2.07
N PRO A 436 -12.26 2.76 -0.94
CA PRO A 436 -10.82 2.93 -0.96
C PRO A 436 -10.06 1.74 -1.56
N SER A 437 -9.13 2.02 -2.47
CA SER A 437 -8.24 1.08 -3.15
C SER A 437 -7.39 0.22 -2.21
N LEU A 438 -7.10 0.70 -1.00
CA LEU A 438 -6.40 -0.06 0.03
C LEU A 438 -7.16 -1.30 0.51
N LEU A 439 -8.49 -1.34 0.34
CA LEU A 439 -9.32 -2.50 0.68
C LEU A 439 -9.46 -3.48 -0.49
N ASP A 440 -8.90 -3.17 -1.67
CA ASP A 440 -9.03 -3.99 -2.89
C ASP A 440 -8.22 -5.28 -2.74
N GLY A 441 -8.92 -6.40 -2.56
CA GLY A 441 -8.27 -7.70 -2.51
C GLY A 441 -7.67 -8.12 -3.86
N GLU A 442 -8.10 -7.52 -4.99
CA GLU A 442 -7.67 -7.89 -6.35
C GLU A 442 -6.52 -7.00 -6.86
N PHE A 443 -5.33 -7.60 -6.97
CA PHE A 443 -4.12 -6.95 -7.46
C PHE A 443 -3.52 -7.71 -8.66
N PHE A 444 -2.64 -7.07 -9.41
CA PHE A 444 -1.85 -7.71 -10.47
C PHE A 444 -0.38 -7.77 -10.09
N ALA A 445 0.32 -8.76 -10.63
CA ALA A 445 1.78 -8.78 -10.67
C ALA A 445 2.27 -9.07 -12.09
N ARG A 446 3.26 -8.29 -12.53
CA ARG A 446 3.98 -8.46 -13.79
C ARG A 446 5.46 -8.69 -13.50
N SER A 447 6.10 -9.58 -14.25
CA SER A 447 7.56 -9.73 -14.27
C SER A 447 8.04 -10.42 -15.55
N ASP A 448 9.17 -9.99 -16.09
CA ASP A 448 9.94 -10.69 -17.12
C ASP A 448 11.12 -11.50 -16.54
N ASN A 449 11.32 -11.48 -15.22
CA ASN A 449 12.51 -12.05 -14.57
C ASN A 449 12.66 -13.56 -14.85
N ALA A 450 13.88 -13.97 -15.20
CA ALA A 450 14.21 -15.33 -15.62
C ALA A 450 14.39 -16.34 -14.47
N SER A 451 14.35 -15.91 -13.20
CA SER A 451 14.59 -16.79 -12.04
C SER A 451 13.67 -18.03 -12.03
N PRO A 452 14.18 -19.23 -11.75
CA PRO A 452 13.35 -20.43 -11.56
C PRO A 452 12.55 -20.37 -10.25
N ASN A 453 13.05 -19.62 -9.26
CA ASN A 453 12.40 -19.41 -7.96
C ASN A 453 11.53 -18.15 -7.93
N LEU A 454 11.14 -17.60 -9.08
CA LEU A 454 10.30 -16.40 -9.14
C LEU A 454 8.92 -16.69 -8.51
N GLY A 455 8.57 -15.91 -7.49
CA GLY A 455 7.30 -16.03 -6.77
C GLY A 455 6.78 -14.69 -6.24
N LEU A 456 5.64 -14.74 -5.57
CA LEU A 456 5.15 -13.66 -4.71
C LEU A 456 5.49 -13.99 -3.25
N LEU A 457 6.13 -13.03 -2.58
CA LEU A 457 6.28 -13.01 -1.13
C LEU A 457 5.13 -12.18 -0.54
N PHE A 458 4.44 -12.77 0.43
CA PHE A 458 3.41 -12.14 1.25
C PHE A 458 3.94 -12.01 2.67
N GLU A 459 3.92 -10.82 3.25
CA GLU A 459 4.19 -10.59 4.67
C GLU A 459 2.90 -10.08 5.32
N LEU A 460 2.39 -10.82 6.31
CA LEU A 460 1.20 -10.43 7.06
C LEU A 460 1.64 -9.43 8.13
N GLY A 461 1.13 -8.21 8.04
CA GLY A 461 1.58 -7.06 8.83
C GLY A 461 0.52 -6.59 9.82
N ILE A 462 1.01 -6.12 10.97
CA ILE A 462 0.26 -5.50 12.04
C ILE A 462 0.88 -4.13 12.32
N SER A 463 0.21 -3.05 11.89
CA SER A 463 0.53 -1.70 12.36
C SER A 463 -0.04 -1.53 13.77
N TYR A 464 0.77 -1.04 14.70
CA TYR A 464 0.39 -0.83 16.09
C TYR A 464 0.77 0.57 16.56
N VAL A 465 0.07 1.08 17.58
CA VAL A 465 0.35 2.38 18.18
C VAL A 465 1.17 2.20 19.46
N MET A 466 2.29 2.91 19.58
CA MET A 466 3.07 3.03 20.81
C MET A 466 3.02 4.48 21.32
N ARG A 467 2.97 4.66 22.65
CA ARG A 467 3.23 5.96 23.27
C ARG A 467 4.74 6.16 23.31
N SER A 468 5.28 7.17 22.63
CA SER A 468 6.72 7.43 22.62
C SER A 468 7.27 7.61 24.05
N HIS A 469 8.43 7.01 24.34
CA HIS A 469 9.11 7.21 25.62
C HIS A 469 9.52 8.68 25.86
N ALA A 470 9.71 9.47 24.80
CA ALA A 470 9.98 10.91 24.91
C ALA A 470 8.82 11.70 25.54
N ALA A 471 7.59 11.18 25.46
CA ALA A 471 6.41 11.78 26.08
C ALA A 471 6.28 11.48 27.59
N ALA A 472 7.19 10.72 28.19
CA ALA A 472 7.18 10.50 29.65
C ALA A 472 7.57 11.76 30.45
N THR A 473 8.23 12.73 29.81
CA THR A 473 8.73 13.97 30.42
C THR A 473 8.02 15.25 29.97
N ASP A 474 7.16 15.19 28.96
CA ASP A 474 6.37 16.34 28.47
C ASP A 474 4.87 16.03 28.56
N THR A 475 4.14 16.82 29.35
CA THR A 475 2.68 16.73 29.51
C THR A 475 1.88 17.32 28.34
N SER A 476 2.54 17.71 27.26
CA SER A 476 1.90 18.17 26.02
C SER A 476 0.95 17.10 25.44
N PRO A 477 -0.28 17.47 25.01
CA PRO A 477 -1.19 16.55 24.31
C PRO A 477 -0.68 16.16 22.91
N ALA A 478 0.43 16.74 22.44
CA ALA A 478 1.11 16.38 21.20
C ALA A 478 2.21 15.32 21.39
N ALA A 479 2.10 14.48 22.42
CA ALA A 479 2.87 13.25 22.58
C ALA A 479 2.75 12.37 21.33
N GLU A 480 3.74 12.41 20.43
CA GLU A 480 3.63 11.73 19.14
C GLU A 480 3.53 10.21 19.34
N LEU A 481 2.42 9.68 18.82
CA LEU A 481 2.12 8.26 18.81
C LEU A 481 2.93 7.59 17.70
N GLU A 482 4.03 6.94 18.09
CA GLU A 482 4.89 6.21 17.17
C GLU A 482 4.14 4.98 16.63
N LEU A 483 3.92 4.97 15.32
CA LEU A 483 3.30 3.85 14.60
C LEU A 483 4.40 2.88 14.14
N GLY A 484 4.49 1.73 14.80
CA GLY A 484 5.38 0.65 14.39
C GLY A 484 4.66 -0.43 13.58
N GLU A 485 5.43 -1.34 12.98
CA GLU A 485 4.87 -2.46 12.23
C GLU A 485 5.58 -3.79 12.49
N LEU A 486 4.82 -4.79 12.93
CA LEU A 486 5.26 -6.17 13.09
C LEU A 486 4.80 -7.02 11.90
N SER A 487 5.62 -7.98 11.48
CA SER A 487 5.16 -9.16 10.79
C SER A 487 4.60 -10.17 11.80
N CYS A 488 3.36 -10.62 11.58
CA CYS A 488 2.77 -11.79 12.20
C CYS A 488 2.91 -13.05 11.31
N GLY A 489 3.99 -13.11 10.53
CA GLY A 489 4.37 -14.20 9.66
C GLY A 489 4.36 -13.86 8.17
N TRP A 490 4.87 -14.79 7.37
CA TRP A 490 5.03 -14.64 5.92
C TRP A 490 4.67 -15.93 5.17
N ALA A 491 4.29 -15.79 3.91
CA ALA A 491 3.99 -16.90 3.00
C ALA A 491 4.62 -16.64 1.62
N PHE A 492 5.00 -17.71 0.92
CA PHE A 492 5.64 -17.60 -0.40
C PHE A 492 4.98 -18.51 -1.44
N MET A 493 4.57 -17.92 -2.56
CA MET A 493 3.94 -18.63 -3.68
C MET A 493 4.82 -18.54 -4.92
N ARG A 494 5.46 -19.65 -5.31
CA ARG A 494 6.14 -19.75 -6.60
C ARG A 494 5.15 -19.53 -7.75
N LEU A 495 5.55 -18.77 -8.76
CA LEU A 495 4.75 -18.48 -9.95
C LEU A 495 4.93 -19.52 -11.07
N PHE A 496 5.91 -20.42 -10.89
CA PHE A 496 6.21 -21.54 -11.77
C PHE A 496 6.36 -22.84 -10.97
N ALA A 497 5.90 -23.95 -11.55
CA ALA A 497 6.22 -25.29 -11.09
C ALA A 497 7.68 -25.64 -11.41
N GLU A 498 8.20 -26.72 -10.82
CA GLU A 498 9.58 -27.17 -11.04
C GLU A 498 9.85 -27.62 -12.49
N THR A 499 8.77 -27.95 -13.23
CA THR A 499 8.78 -28.21 -14.68
C THR A 499 8.91 -26.93 -15.53
N GLY A 500 8.96 -25.74 -14.92
CA GLY A 500 8.99 -24.45 -15.61
C GLY A 500 7.63 -23.94 -16.11
N LEU A 501 6.56 -24.73 -15.98
CA LEU A 501 5.19 -24.32 -16.32
C LEU A 501 4.67 -23.27 -15.33
N ALA A 502 3.96 -22.25 -15.81
CA ALA A 502 3.32 -21.25 -14.96
C ALA A 502 2.18 -21.87 -14.12
N ILE A 503 1.95 -21.35 -12.91
CA ILE A 503 0.88 -21.86 -12.04
C ILE A 503 -0.51 -21.74 -12.67
N ALA A 504 -1.37 -22.71 -12.38
CA ALA A 504 -2.75 -22.76 -12.84
C ALA A 504 -3.61 -21.68 -12.17
N SER A 505 -4.61 -21.16 -12.89
CA SER A 505 -5.59 -20.21 -12.35
C SER A 505 -6.61 -20.95 -11.46
N LYS A 506 -6.38 -20.96 -10.14
CA LYS A 506 -7.26 -21.59 -9.13
C LYS A 506 -7.08 -20.93 -7.75
N SER A 507 -7.82 -21.41 -6.76
CA SER A 507 -7.53 -21.13 -5.34
C SER A 507 -6.28 -21.88 -4.87
N TYR A 508 -5.45 -21.21 -4.07
CA TYR A 508 -4.31 -21.76 -3.35
C TYR A 508 -4.45 -21.41 -1.87
N GLU A 509 -4.08 -22.34 -1.00
CA GLU A 509 -3.98 -22.14 0.44
C GLU A 509 -2.53 -22.34 0.83
N LEU A 510 -1.92 -21.29 1.39
CA LEU A 510 -0.51 -21.22 1.74
C LEU A 510 -0.38 -21.37 3.26
N ASP A 511 0.55 -22.21 3.73
CA ASP A 511 1.02 -22.12 5.11
C ASP A 511 1.67 -20.75 5.34
N VAL A 512 1.43 -20.14 6.51
CA VAL A 512 2.15 -18.95 6.95
C VAL A 512 3.22 -19.38 7.96
N HIS A 513 4.44 -18.91 7.76
CA HIS A 513 5.62 -19.23 8.56
C HIS A 513 5.98 -18.08 9.52
N GLY A 514 6.66 -18.38 10.62
CA GLY A 514 7.21 -17.38 11.53
C GLY A 514 8.56 -16.84 11.05
N GLY A 515 9.09 -15.88 11.81
CA GLY A 515 10.36 -15.22 11.49
C GLY A 515 10.25 -14.31 10.27
N THR A 516 11.39 -13.99 9.67
CA THR A 516 11.50 -13.34 8.36
C THR A 516 11.63 -14.38 7.23
N PRO A 517 11.42 -14.00 5.95
CA PRO A 517 11.64 -14.87 4.77
C PRO A 517 13.08 -15.39 4.57
N TYR A 518 14.01 -14.97 5.43
CA TYR A 518 15.41 -15.39 5.44
C TYR A 518 15.75 -16.33 6.60
N GLU A 519 14.90 -16.38 7.62
CA GLU A 519 14.93 -17.39 8.68
C GLU A 519 14.33 -18.71 8.18
N ARG A 520 14.53 -19.79 8.94
CA ARG A 520 13.99 -21.12 8.65
C ARG A 520 13.43 -21.74 9.91
N ASP A 521 12.40 -22.56 9.73
CA ASP A 521 11.87 -23.46 10.76
C ASP A 521 11.42 -22.73 12.05
N VAL A 522 11.07 -21.45 11.93
CA VAL A 522 10.48 -20.63 13.01
C VAL A 522 8.97 -20.86 13.06
N GLU A 523 8.49 -21.45 14.16
CA GLU A 523 7.05 -21.58 14.42
C GLU A 523 6.42 -20.23 14.77
N LEU A 524 5.16 -20.01 14.36
CA LEU A 524 4.44 -18.76 14.64
C LEU A 524 4.00 -18.63 16.11
N ASP A 525 3.47 -19.72 16.66
CA ASP A 525 3.09 -19.85 18.06
C ASP A 525 3.35 -21.30 18.55
N PRO A 526 4.43 -21.55 19.31
CA PRO A 526 4.73 -22.88 19.86
C PRO A 526 3.78 -23.27 21.01
N SER A 527 3.00 -22.34 21.58
CA SER A 527 2.02 -22.66 22.64
C SER A 527 0.85 -23.50 22.12
N ALA A 528 0.52 -23.38 20.82
CA ALA A 528 -0.42 -24.25 20.13
C ALA A 528 0.08 -25.71 20.04
N ALA A 529 1.39 -25.92 19.89
CA ALA A 529 1.99 -27.26 19.87
C ALA A 529 2.08 -27.90 21.27
N GLY A 530 2.40 -27.10 22.30
CA GLY A 530 2.61 -27.58 23.67
C GLY A 530 1.37 -28.07 24.42
N ARG A 531 0.16 -27.68 24.00
CA ARG A 531 -1.11 -28.05 24.67
C ARG A 531 -1.67 -29.43 24.26
N ALA A 532 -1.10 -30.08 23.25
CA ALA A 532 -1.71 -31.25 22.60
C ALA A 532 -1.06 -32.60 22.99
N GLY A 533 -1.55 -33.19 24.08
CA GLY A 533 -1.22 -34.58 24.45
C GLY A 533 -2.02 -35.62 23.63
N GLY A 534 -1.35 -36.63 23.09
CA GLY A 534 -2.00 -37.77 22.43
C GLY A 534 -2.74 -37.43 21.12
N ALA A 535 -3.83 -38.15 20.84
CA ALA A 535 -4.56 -38.08 19.57
C ALA A 535 -5.11 -36.67 19.23
N LEU A 536 -5.35 -35.82 20.24
CA LEU A 536 -5.74 -34.42 20.08
C LEU A 536 -4.74 -33.60 19.23
N ARG A 537 -3.46 -34.01 19.15
CA ARG A 537 -2.46 -33.38 18.27
C ARG A 537 -2.85 -33.41 16.78
N GLN A 538 -3.72 -34.35 16.38
CA GLN A 538 -4.26 -34.45 15.02
C GLN A 538 -5.50 -33.57 14.82
N ILE A 539 -6.21 -33.19 15.88
CA ILE A 539 -7.32 -32.22 15.83
C ILE A 539 -6.75 -30.80 15.78
N PHE A 540 -5.76 -30.50 16.63
CA PHE A 540 -5.07 -29.21 16.62
C PHE A 540 -4.21 -28.97 15.35
N SER A 541 -4.01 -29.95 14.47
CA SER A 541 -3.32 -29.69 13.19
C SER A 541 -4.11 -28.76 12.24
N ASN A 542 -5.42 -28.63 12.45
CA ASN A 542 -6.28 -27.69 11.72
C ASN A 542 -6.15 -26.24 12.20
N ALA A 543 -5.44 -25.98 13.31
CA ALA A 543 -5.22 -24.63 13.85
C ALA A 543 -4.00 -23.91 13.25
N ARG A 544 -3.46 -24.37 12.11
CA ARG A 544 -2.29 -23.74 11.47
C ARG A 544 -2.65 -22.41 10.82
N PRO A 545 -1.81 -21.36 10.95
CA PRO A 545 -1.93 -20.11 10.20
C PRO A 545 -1.96 -20.33 8.68
N ARG A 546 -2.99 -19.81 8.00
CA ARG A 546 -3.21 -19.97 6.54
C ARG A 546 -3.52 -18.66 5.84
N LEU A 547 -2.96 -18.47 4.64
CA LEU A 547 -3.31 -17.40 3.70
C LEU A 547 -3.94 -17.98 2.43
N LEU A 548 -5.14 -17.52 2.07
CA LEU A 548 -5.88 -18.00 0.90
C LEU A 548 -5.75 -17.00 -0.26
N VAL A 549 -5.21 -17.45 -1.40
CA VAL A 549 -4.94 -16.63 -2.59
C VAL A 549 -5.56 -17.28 -3.82
N ARG A 550 -6.40 -16.54 -4.56
CA ARG A 550 -6.93 -16.98 -5.86
C ARG A 550 -6.11 -16.39 -7.00
N VAL A 551 -5.69 -17.21 -7.96
CA VAL A 551 -4.90 -16.80 -9.13
C VAL A 551 -5.79 -16.80 -10.37
N ARG A 552 -5.70 -15.75 -11.19
CA ARG A 552 -6.53 -15.55 -12.39
C ARG A 552 -5.70 -15.13 -13.60
N THR A 553 -6.26 -15.42 -14.78
CA THR A 553 -5.77 -14.88 -16.05
C THR A 553 -6.47 -13.53 -16.29
N PRO A 554 -5.75 -12.43 -16.60
CA PRO A 554 -6.40 -11.16 -16.94
C PRO A 554 -7.17 -11.29 -18.26
N ALA A 555 -8.44 -10.87 -18.25
CA ALA A 555 -9.29 -10.76 -19.44
C ALA A 555 -8.63 -9.87 -20.52
N ALA A 556 -8.98 -10.06 -21.79
CA ALA A 556 -8.27 -9.43 -22.91
C ALA A 556 -8.14 -7.89 -22.81
N PRO A 557 -9.18 -7.11 -22.40
CA PRO A 557 -9.03 -5.66 -22.22
C PRO A 557 -8.04 -5.28 -21.11
N LEU A 558 -8.08 -5.99 -19.97
CA LEU A 558 -7.15 -5.78 -18.86
C LEU A 558 -5.72 -6.17 -19.27
N ARG A 559 -5.55 -7.29 -19.99
CA ARG A 559 -4.23 -7.72 -20.51
C ARG A 559 -3.63 -6.66 -21.44
N ARG A 560 -4.40 -6.17 -22.42
CA ARG A 560 -3.99 -5.08 -23.34
C ARG A 560 -3.58 -3.79 -22.60
N ALA A 561 -4.22 -3.48 -21.47
CA ALA A 561 -3.85 -2.33 -20.63
C ALA A 561 -2.59 -2.61 -19.79
N LEU A 562 -2.52 -3.77 -19.12
CA LEU A 562 -1.36 -4.21 -18.35
C LEU A 562 -0.10 -4.26 -19.21
N ASP A 563 -0.19 -4.65 -20.49
CA ASP A 563 0.97 -4.72 -21.38
C ASP A 563 1.57 -3.36 -21.76
N ARG A 564 0.94 -2.23 -21.40
CA ARG A 564 1.55 -0.87 -21.48
C ARG A 564 2.21 -0.42 -20.18
N LEU A 565 2.12 -1.22 -19.10
CA LEU A 565 2.78 -0.99 -17.81
C LEU A 565 4.19 -1.60 -17.77
N PRO A 566 5.05 -1.19 -16.81
CA PRO A 566 6.41 -1.70 -16.66
C PRO A 566 6.44 -3.23 -16.59
N GLN A 567 7.56 -3.82 -16.99
CA GLN A 567 7.68 -5.27 -17.04
C GLN A 567 7.70 -5.91 -15.65
N THR A 568 8.22 -5.22 -14.64
CA THR A 568 8.18 -5.64 -13.23
C THR A 568 7.46 -4.60 -12.38
N LEU A 569 6.24 -4.92 -11.91
CA LEU A 569 5.36 -4.05 -11.11
C LEU A 569 4.29 -4.89 -10.40
N VAL A 570 3.94 -4.52 -9.16
CA VAL A 570 2.80 -5.05 -8.38
C VAL A 570 1.88 -3.90 -7.95
N SER A 571 0.57 -3.99 -8.21
CA SER A 571 -0.40 -2.94 -7.81
C SER A 571 -1.84 -3.47 -7.85
N CYS A 572 -2.76 -2.81 -7.13
CA CYS A 572 -4.21 -3.04 -7.24
C CYS A 572 -4.70 -2.81 -8.68
N VAL A 573 -5.72 -3.57 -9.10
CA VAL A 573 -6.23 -3.52 -10.48
C VAL A 573 -6.96 -2.19 -10.76
N CYS A 574 -7.58 -1.58 -9.75
CA CYS A 574 -8.30 -0.31 -9.87
C CYS A 574 -7.43 0.88 -10.32
N TYR A 575 -6.10 0.84 -10.15
CA TYR A 575 -5.18 1.89 -10.61
C TYR A 575 -4.75 1.77 -12.08
N VAL A 576 -4.95 0.63 -12.75
CA VAL A 576 -4.39 0.37 -14.09
C VAL A 576 -4.77 1.46 -15.12
N SER A 577 -6.00 1.99 -15.06
CA SER A 577 -6.46 3.06 -15.96
C SER A 577 -5.78 4.42 -15.75
N VAL A 578 -5.24 4.68 -14.55
CA VAL A 578 -4.46 5.89 -14.22
C VAL A 578 -3.00 5.69 -14.61
N LEU A 579 -2.43 4.53 -14.28
CA LEU A 579 -1.03 4.18 -14.55
C LEU A 579 -0.73 4.08 -16.06
N VAL A 580 -1.67 3.58 -16.86
CA VAL A 580 -1.52 3.55 -18.33
C VAL A 580 -1.57 4.95 -18.93
N MET A 581 -2.46 5.84 -18.46
CA MET A 581 -2.48 7.24 -18.91
C MET A 581 -1.20 7.98 -18.54
N TYR A 582 -0.66 7.76 -17.34
CA TYR A 582 0.64 8.31 -16.95
C TYR A 582 1.76 7.88 -17.88
N ARG A 583 1.93 6.57 -18.14
CA ARG A 583 3.00 6.10 -19.03
C ARG A 583 2.81 6.53 -20.49
N GLN A 584 1.57 6.75 -20.92
CA GLN A 584 1.26 7.36 -22.22
C GLN A 584 1.72 8.83 -22.31
N LEU A 585 1.40 9.66 -21.30
CA LEU A 585 1.88 11.04 -21.24
C LEU A 585 3.41 11.12 -21.13
N LEU A 586 4.01 10.24 -20.32
CA LEU A 586 5.45 10.11 -20.14
C LEU A 586 6.15 9.76 -21.47
N ALA A 587 5.60 8.82 -22.24
CA ALA A 587 6.12 8.47 -23.56
C ALA A 587 5.96 9.61 -24.58
N GLY A 588 4.83 10.32 -24.58
CA GLY A 588 4.65 11.51 -25.41
C GLY A 588 5.68 12.60 -25.11
N ALA A 589 5.88 12.92 -23.83
CA ALA A 589 6.80 13.98 -23.39
C ALA A 589 8.30 13.65 -23.55
N LEU A 590 8.66 12.36 -23.61
CA LEU A 590 10.05 11.91 -23.68
C LEU A 590 10.47 11.36 -25.04
N LEU A 591 9.54 10.85 -25.86
CA LEU A 591 9.83 10.18 -27.13
C LEU A 591 9.13 10.85 -28.33
N GLU A 592 7.85 11.24 -28.23
CA GLU A 592 7.15 11.93 -29.33
C GLU A 592 7.58 13.41 -29.43
N GLY A 593 7.82 14.07 -28.29
CA GLY A 593 8.04 15.51 -28.20
C GLY A 593 9.49 16.01 -28.27
N ARG A 594 10.50 15.12 -28.38
CA ARG A 594 11.92 15.51 -28.38
C ARG A 594 12.54 15.33 -29.76
N GLY A 595 13.07 16.43 -30.33
CA GLY A 595 13.83 16.41 -31.59
C GLY A 595 15.30 16.01 -31.46
N ASP A 596 15.76 15.76 -30.23
CA ASP A 596 17.10 15.29 -29.87
C ASP A 596 16.95 14.36 -28.66
N GLU A 597 17.37 13.10 -28.80
CA GLU A 597 17.28 12.09 -27.73
C GLU A 597 18.25 12.37 -26.57
N THR A 598 19.22 13.27 -26.76
CA THR A 598 20.20 13.69 -25.74
C THR A 598 19.80 14.95 -24.98
N ASP A 599 18.70 15.61 -25.37
CA ASP A 599 18.14 16.72 -24.61
C ASP A 599 17.66 16.22 -23.23
N ALA A 600 18.28 16.72 -22.16
CA ALA A 600 17.94 16.38 -20.77
C ALA A 600 17.08 17.45 -20.06
N ARG A 601 16.61 18.49 -20.75
CA ARG A 601 15.86 19.60 -20.13
C ARG A 601 14.57 19.13 -19.46
N PRO A 602 14.18 19.74 -18.32
CA PRO A 602 12.90 19.45 -17.67
C PRO A 602 11.69 19.69 -18.57
N VAL A 603 10.68 18.83 -18.44
CA VAL A 603 9.37 19.00 -19.08
C VAL A 603 8.46 19.82 -18.17
N ALA A 604 7.85 20.88 -18.71
CA ALA A 604 6.80 21.63 -18.03
C ALA A 604 5.47 20.85 -18.09
N ASP A 605 5.24 19.99 -17.09
CA ASP A 605 4.12 19.06 -17.03
C ASP A 605 3.75 18.72 -15.57
N ASP A 606 2.59 19.20 -15.12
CA ASP A 606 2.06 18.98 -13.77
C ASP A 606 1.80 17.50 -13.46
N VAL A 607 1.40 16.70 -14.46
CA VAL A 607 1.08 15.27 -14.27
C VAL A 607 2.35 14.43 -14.15
N LEU A 608 3.42 14.82 -14.86
CA LEU A 608 4.68 14.07 -14.83
C LEU A 608 5.49 14.36 -13.56
N ALA A 609 5.45 15.62 -13.09
CA ALA A 609 6.10 16.01 -11.84
C ALA A 609 5.46 15.32 -10.61
N SER A 610 4.12 15.39 -10.49
CA SER A 610 3.40 14.99 -9.28
C SER A 610 3.25 13.48 -9.08
N LEU A 611 3.07 12.69 -10.15
CA LEU A 611 2.46 11.37 -9.98
C LEU A 611 3.37 10.36 -9.28
N GLY A 612 4.69 10.60 -9.29
CA GLY A 612 5.65 9.84 -8.50
C GLY A 612 5.39 9.97 -6.98
N GLU A 613 4.94 11.12 -6.50
CA GLU A 613 4.53 11.30 -5.11
C GLU A 613 3.10 10.77 -4.88
N LEU A 614 2.21 11.03 -5.85
CA LEU A 614 0.80 10.65 -5.78
C LEU A 614 0.61 9.14 -5.56
N VAL A 615 1.41 8.27 -6.19
CA VAL A 615 1.30 6.80 -6.00
C VAL A 615 1.72 6.32 -4.61
N GLY A 616 2.26 7.20 -3.75
CA GLY A 616 2.45 6.97 -2.31
C GLY A 616 1.27 7.41 -1.44
N LEU A 617 0.24 8.05 -2.01
CA LEU A 617 -0.92 8.62 -1.31
C LEU A 617 -2.23 7.98 -1.84
N PRO A 618 -2.66 6.83 -1.28
CA PRO A 618 -3.68 5.98 -1.90
C PRO A 618 -5.06 6.62 -2.03
N ASP A 619 -5.39 7.53 -1.11
CA ASP A 619 -6.64 8.29 -1.05
C ASP A 619 -6.70 9.43 -2.08
N VAL A 620 -5.57 10.11 -2.33
CA VAL A 620 -5.47 11.10 -3.42
C VAL A 620 -5.43 10.39 -4.79
N MET A 621 -4.82 9.21 -4.88
CA MET A 621 -4.97 8.32 -6.04
C MET A 621 -6.42 7.89 -6.24
N ASP A 622 -7.18 7.60 -5.19
CA ASP A 622 -8.60 7.27 -5.28
C ASP A 622 -9.47 8.47 -5.70
N ALA A 623 -9.15 9.67 -5.24
CA ALA A 623 -9.76 10.92 -5.72
C ALA A 623 -9.56 11.11 -7.24
N LEU A 624 -8.32 10.99 -7.72
CA LEU A 624 -7.99 11.07 -9.15
C LEU A 624 -8.67 9.93 -9.94
N ARG A 625 -8.59 8.69 -9.46
CA ARG A 625 -9.23 7.50 -10.07
C ARG A 625 -10.73 7.70 -10.24
N SER A 626 -11.40 8.22 -9.21
CA SER A 626 -12.85 8.46 -9.20
C SER A 626 -13.26 9.51 -10.25
N VAL A 627 -12.60 10.67 -10.24
CA VAL A 627 -12.90 11.77 -11.19
C VAL A 627 -12.47 11.43 -12.62
N TRP A 628 -11.41 10.64 -12.81
CA TRP A 628 -11.04 10.09 -14.12
C TRP A 628 -12.09 9.12 -14.66
N ALA A 629 -12.56 8.18 -13.82
CA ALA A 629 -13.59 7.22 -14.21
C ALA A 629 -14.90 7.91 -14.60
N GLU A 630 -15.34 8.91 -13.82
CA GLU A 630 -16.51 9.74 -14.09
C GLU A 630 -16.41 10.47 -15.44
N ARG A 631 -15.28 11.16 -15.71
CA ARG A 631 -15.06 11.87 -16.97
C ARG A 631 -15.03 10.91 -18.16
N ARG A 632 -14.31 9.79 -18.03
CA ARG A 632 -14.21 8.79 -19.10
C ARG A 632 -15.56 8.12 -19.40
N ALA A 633 -16.43 7.97 -18.40
CA ALA A 633 -17.80 7.51 -18.59
C ALA A 633 -18.65 8.52 -19.37
N GLY A 634 -18.47 9.83 -19.13
CA GLY A 634 -19.17 10.90 -19.84
C GLY A 634 -18.81 11.07 -21.33
N LEU A 635 -17.64 10.60 -21.76
CA LEU A 635 -17.21 10.63 -23.17
C LEU A 635 -17.94 9.58 -24.04
N ARG A 636 -18.21 9.91 -25.31
CA ARG A 636 -18.79 9.02 -26.34
C ARG A 636 -17.80 7.93 -26.81
N ARG A 637 -18.29 6.84 -27.43
CA ARG A 637 -17.41 5.73 -27.94
C ARG A 637 -16.31 6.23 -28.90
N ALA A 638 -16.62 7.20 -29.78
CA ALA A 638 -15.65 7.83 -30.67
C ALA A 638 -14.65 8.75 -29.92
N GLU A 639 -15.12 9.55 -28.98
CA GLU A 639 -14.27 10.46 -28.17
C GLU A 639 -13.27 9.71 -27.29
N ARG A 640 -13.64 8.51 -26.80
CA ARG A 640 -12.74 7.60 -26.09
C ARG A 640 -11.61 7.00 -26.97
N GLY A 641 -11.73 7.11 -28.29
CA GLY A 641 -10.71 6.72 -29.26
C GLY A 641 -9.74 7.85 -29.64
N ASP A 642 -10.10 9.11 -29.39
CA ASP A 642 -9.20 10.24 -29.61
C ASP A 642 -8.17 10.32 -28.47
N ARG A 643 -6.93 9.95 -28.78
CA ARG A 643 -5.79 10.03 -27.87
C ARG A 643 -5.61 11.41 -27.25
N ARG A 644 -5.65 12.49 -28.05
CA ARG A 644 -5.35 13.85 -27.57
C ARG A 644 -6.47 14.36 -26.65
N LEU A 645 -7.72 14.06 -26.98
CA LEU A 645 -8.86 14.33 -26.11
C LEU A 645 -8.78 13.55 -24.79
N MET A 646 -8.39 12.28 -24.84
CA MET A 646 -8.20 11.43 -23.65
C MET A 646 -7.05 11.91 -22.77
N GLU A 647 -5.91 12.29 -23.36
CA GLU A 647 -4.75 12.88 -22.67
C GLU A 647 -5.13 14.21 -21.99
N GLU A 648 -5.76 15.15 -22.69
CA GLU A 648 -6.19 16.43 -22.09
C GLU A 648 -7.30 16.25 -21.05
N THR A 649 -8.23 15.31 -21.24
CA THR A 649 -9.26 15.01 -20.23
C THR A 649 -8.65 14.44 -18.95
N PHE A 650 -7.58 13.64 -19.06
CA PHE A 650 -6.82 13.14 -17.90
C PHE A 650 -6.01 14.25 -17.23
N ARG A 651 -5.33 15.12 -17.99
CA ARG A 651 -4.65 16.32 -17.45
C ARG A 651 -5.60 17.23 -16.68
N ARG A 652 -6.80 17.45 -17.22
CA ARG A 652 -7.85 18.21 -16.52
C ARG A 652 -8.35 17.47 -15.27
N ALA A 653 -8.47 16.14 -15.30
CA ALA A 653 -8.82 15.36 -14.11
C ALA A 653 -7.76 15.49 -13.01
N HIS A 654 -6.48 15.47 -13.38
CA HIS A 654 -5.34 15.67 -12.48
C HIS A 654 -5.37 17.04 -11.79
N ARG A 655 -5.48 18.12 -12.58
CA ARG A 655 -5.54 19.51 -12.05
C ARG A 655 -6.75 19.74 -11.16
N ASP A 656 -7.87 19.13 -11.50
CA ASP A 656 -9.13 19.24 -10.73
C ASP A 656 -9.15 18.32 -9.49
N THR A 657 -8.09 17.54 -9.20
CA THR A 657 -8.00 16.64 -8.03
C THR A 657 -6.61 16.63 -7.39
N ALA A 658 -5.67 15.85 -7.92
CA ALA A 658 -4.35 15.60 -7.34
C ALA A 658 -3.53 16.88 -7.16
N GLN A 659 -3.44 17.76 -8.16
CA GLN A 659 -2.66 19.01 -8.05
C GLN A 659 -3.19 19.94 -6.95
N LEU A 660 -4.52 19.97 -6.76
CA LEU A 660 -5.19 20.72 -5.70
C LEU A 660 -4.89 20.12 -4.31
N LEU A 661 -4.89 18.79 -4.19
CA LEU A 661 -4.79 18.09 -2.91
C LEU A 661 -3.35 17.85 -2.43
N LEU A 662 -2.36 17.78 -3.33
CA LEU A 662 -0.95 17.58 -2.97
C LEU A 662 -0.32 18.79 -2.27
N HIS A 663 -0.77 20.01 -2.61
CA HIS A 663 -0.19 21.26 -2.10
C HIS A 663 -1.18 22.04 -1.22
N LEU A 664 -2.06 21.32 -0.52
CA LEU A 664 -3.06 21.89 0.39
C LEU A 664 -2.52 21.85 1.83
N ALA A 665 -2.01 22.98 2.30
CA ALA A 665 -1.32 23.12 3.59
C ALA A 665 -2.23 22.83 4.81
N ASN A 666 -3.55 22.88 4.65
CA ASN A 666 -4.52 22.47 5.67
C ASN A 666 -5.11 21.06 5.48
N LEU A 667 -4.50 20.22 4.63
CA LEU A 667 -4.84 18.78 4.56
C LEU A 667 -4.02 18.01 5.61
N PRO A 668 -4.63 17.18 6.47
CA PRO A 668 -3.87 16.39 7.43
C PRO A 668 -2.84 15.48 6.74
N PRO A 669 -1.65 15.28 7.35
CA PRO A 669 -0.63 14.39 6.82
C PRO A 669 -1.15 12.95 6.81
N ASN A 670 -0.77 12.16 5.80
CA ASN A 670 -1.20 10.77 5.66
C ASN A 670 -0.52 9.86 6.70
N ARG A 671 -1.20 9.51 7.80
CA ARG A 671 -0.69 8.59 8.84
C ARG A 671 -1.32 7.20 8.68
N TRP A 672 -0.62 6.31 7.97
CA TRP A 672 -1.07 4.93 7.70
C TRP A 672 -1.54 4.19 8.96
N GLY A 673 -2.78 3.68 8.92
CA GLY A 673 -3.39 2.92 10.00
C GLY A 673 -3.95 3.77 11.13
N HIS A 674 -3.70 5.08 11.16
CA HIS A 674 -4.27 5.98 12.16
C HIS A 674 -5.71 6.37 11.78
N GLY A 675 -6.65 5.46 12.03
CA GLY A 675 -8.06 5.58 11.62
C GLY A 675 -8.70 6.97 11.77
N PRO A 676 -8.52 7.71 12.88
CA PRO A 676 -9.06 9.07 13.02
C PRO A 676 -8.49 10.08 12.00
N ASN A 677 -7.20 9.99 11.69
CA ASN A 677 -6.52 10.86 10.71
C ASN A 677 -6.93 10.47 9.28
N GLU A 678 -6.98 9.17 8.98
CA GLU A 678 -7.46 8.69 7.67
C GLU A 678 -8.92 9.10 7.43
N ALA A 679 -9.78 9.07 8.45
CA ALA A 679 -11.16 9.53 8.38
C ALA A 679 -11.30 11.06 8.23
N GLU A 680 -10.55 11.84 9.01
CA GLU A 680 -10.52 13.31 8.90
C GLU A 680 -10.07 13.74 7.50
N ARG A 681 -8.95 13.17 7.03
CA ARG A 681 -8.35 13.42 5.72
C ARG A 681 -9.27 12.99 4.56
N TRP A 682 -9.95 11.84 4.68
CA TRP A 682 -10.98 11.40 3.74
C TRP A 682 -12.16 12.38 3.67
N MET A 683 -12.65 12.86 4.81
CA MET A 683 -13.74 13.85 4.87
C MET A 683 -13.32 15.21 4.28
N ALA A 684 -12.08 15.65 4.52
CA ALA A 684 -11.52 16.86 3.90
C ALA A 684 -11.46 16.73 2.37
N ILE A 685 -10.88 15.64 1.84
CA ILE A 685 -10.82 15.34 0.40
C ILE A 685 -12.24 15.31 -0.19
N GLY A 686 -13.17 14.59 0.44
CA GLY A 686 -14.56 14.49 -0.01
C GLY A 686 -15.27 15.84 -0.05
N SER A 687 -15.06 16.69 0.97
CA SER A 687 -15.61 18.05 1.03
C SER A 687 -15.11 18.91 -0.14
N ILE A 688 -13.78 19.01 -0.31
CA ILE A 688 -13.13 19.80 -1.37
C ILE A 688 -13.63 19.40 -2.76
N LEU A 689 -13.69 18.09 -3.04
CA LEU A 689 -14.20 17.57 -4.31
C LEU A 689 -15.70 17.84 -4.51
N SER A 690 -16.49 17.89 -3.44
CA SER A 690 -17.91 18.24 -3.51
C SER A 690 -18.13 19.74 -3.78
N GLN A 691 -17.32 20.62 -3.17
CA GLN A 691 -17.33 22.06 -3.42
C GLN A 691 -16.96 22.37 -4.88
N GLY A 692 -15.89 21.76 -5.40
CA GLY A 692 -15.46 21.93 -6.79
C GLY A 692 -16.52 21.51 -7.83
N ARG A 693 -17.41 20.57 -7.50
CA ARG A 693 -18.57 20.19 -8.32
C ARG A 693 -19.72 21.21 -8.23
N GLN A 694 -19.96 21.80 -7.06
CA GLN A 694 -21.10 22.69 -6.80
C GLN A 694 -20.83 24.15 -7.21
N ALA A 695 -19.61 24.66 -7.01
CA ALA A 695 -19.28 26.06 -7.22
C ALA A 695 -19.20 26.49 -8.69
N GLY A 696 -19.10 25.54 -9.62
CA GLY A 696 -18.86 25.79 -11.06
C GLY A 696 -17.48 25.38 -11.56
N GLY A 697 -16.65 24.77 -10.71
CA GLY A 697 -15.38 24.15 -11.09
C GLY A 697 -14.33 24.15 -9.97
N SER A 698 -13.32 23.31 -10.13
CA SER A 698 -12.09 23.24 -9.31
C SER A 698 -11.45 24.59 -9.03
N LEU A 699 -11.42 25.48 -10.04
CA LEU A 699 -10.87 26.83 -9.96
C LEU A 699 -11.51 27.69 -8.86
N LEU A 700 -12.78 27.48 -8.53
CA LEU A 700 -13.45 28.21 -7.45
C LEU A 700 -13.19 27.59 -6.07
N GLY A 701 -12.75 26.33 -6.00
CA GLY A 701 -12.12 25.77 -4.81
C GLY A 701 -10.72 26.35 -4.58
N LEU A 702 -9.87 26.35 -5.62
CA LEU A 702 -8.52 26.97 -5.62
C LEU A 702 -8.51 28.45 -5.22
N LEU A 703 -9.64 29.15 -5.37
CA LEU A 703 -9.81 30.57 -5.03
C LEU A 703 -10.63 30.79 -3.74
N SER A 704 -11.00 29.73 -3.01
CA SER A 704 -11.64 29.88 -1.71
C SER A 704 -10.63 30.31 -0.64
N PRO A 705 -10.95 31.30 0.23
CA PRO A 705 -10.11 31.65 1.37
C PRO A 705 -10.04 30.54 2.44
N GLU A 706 -10.82 29.47 2.30
CA GLU A 706 -10.86 28.31 3.21
C GLU A 706 -9.78 27.27 2.90
N LEU A 707 -9.25 27.26 1.67
CA LEU A 707 -8.21 26.33 1.24
C LEU A 707 -6.85 27.06 1.27
N GLN A 708 -5.97 26.61 2.15
CA GLN A 708 -4.63 27.19 2.26
C GLN A 708 -3.66 26.36 1.43
N HIS A 709 -2.94 27.02 0.55
CA HIS A 709 -1.97 26.37 -0.33
C HIS A 709 -0.54 26.64 0.10
N GLU A 710 0.33 25.65 -0.11
CA GLU A 710 1.77 25.85 0.03
C GLU A 710 2.29 26.88 -1.00
N PRO A 711 3.39 27.59 -0.71
CA PRO A 711 4.02 28.46 -1.69
C PRO A 711 4.38 27.69 -2.96
N PHE A 712 3.93 28.18 -4.13
CA PHE A 712 4.21 27.54 -5.41
C PHE A 712 5.72 27.36 -5.63
N HIS A 713 6.15 26.11 -5.80
CA HIS A 713 7.50 25.77 -6.22
C HIS A 713 7.51 25.28 -7.67
N ILE A 714 8.54 25.64 -8.45
CA ILE A 714 8.59 25.30 -9.88
C ILE A 714 8.58 23.78 -10.13
N ASP A 715 9.08 23.01 -9.16
CA ASP A 715 9.12 21.54 -9.23
C ASP A 715 7.73 20.90 -9.26
N GLN A 716 6.69 21.58 -8.76
CA GLN A 716 5.29 21.14 -8.83
C GLN A 716 4.77 21.02 -10.27
N VAL A 717 5.50 21.58 -11.26
CA VAL A 717 5.16 21.55 -12.68
C VAL A 717 6.36 21.24 -13.59
N ALA A 718 7.51 20.84 -13.04
CA ALA A 718 8.74 20.65 -13.81
C ALA A 718 9.35 19.26 -13.56
N PHE A 719 9.02 18.30 -14.43
CA PHE A 719 9.57 16.94 -14.41
C PHE A 719 10.97 16.91 -15.01
N SER A 720 11.99 16.50 -14.25
CA SER A 720 13.38 16.42 -14.68
C SER A 720 13.91 14.98 -14.63
N LEU A 721 14.39 14.45 -15.76
CA LEU A 721 14.97 13.10 -15.83
C LEU A 721 16.15 12.90 -14.87
N THR A 722 16.94 13.94 -14.61
CA THR A 722 18.16 13.84 -13.77
C THR A 722 17.87 13.91 -12.27
N ARG A 723 16.71 14.44 -11.86
CA ARG A 723 16.26 14.47 -10.45
C ARG A 723 15.26 13.37 -10.16
N ASP A 724 14.28 13.20 -11.04
CA ASP A 724 13.06 12.46 -10.73
C ASP A 724 13.16 10.98 -11.08
N ALA A 725 13.96 10.60 -12.08
CA ALA A 725 14.14 9.21 -12.50
C ALA A 725 15.43 8.60 -11.91
N PRO A 726 15.41 7.32 -11.48
CA PRO A 726 16.58 6.65 -10.92
C PRO A 726 17.61 6.30 -11.99
N ILE A 727 18.49 7.25 -12.33
CA ILE A 727 19.65 7.04 -13.19
C ILE A 727 20.70 6.22 -12.42
N HIS A 728 20.59 4.89 -12.50
CA HIS A 728 21.59 3.99 -11.90
C HIS A 728 22.97 4.17 -12.56
N ALA A 729 23.93 4.67 -11.80
CA ALA A 729 25.33 4.73 -12.19
C ALA A 729 25.93 3.31 -12.31
N ARG A 730 25.98 2.80 -13.55
CA ARG A 730 26.64 1.54 -13.98
C ARG A 730 26.38 0.32 -13.09
N GLU A 731 25.52 -0.60 -13.55
CA GLU A 731 25.71 -2.02 -13.26
C GLU A 731 27.15 -2.40 -13.68
N SER A 732 28.02 -2.69 -12.71
CA SER A 732 29.45 -2.92 -12.92
C SER A 732 29.71 -4.34 -13.43
N GLY A 733 29.26 -4.61 -14.66
CA GLY A 733 29.61 -5.82 -15.40
C GLY A 733 31.13 -5.99 -15.44
N GLY A 734 31.62 -7.15 -14.98
CA GLY A 734 33.05 -7.39 -14.81
C GLY A 734 33.83 -7.37 -16.13
N GLY A 735 34.49 -6.25 -16.42
CA GLY A 735 35.32 -6.07 -17.60
C GLY A 735 36.22 -4.84 -17.47
N SER A 736 37.53 -5.05 -17.68
CA SER A 736 38.64 -4.09 -17.84
C SER A 736 38.27 -2.60 -17.88
N GLY A 737 38.86 -1.82 -16.96
CA GLY A 737 38.59 -0.39 -16.82
C GLY A 737 38.95 0.46 -18.05
N GLY A 738 38.13 1.48 -18.29
CA GLY A 738 38.36 2.59 -19.20
C GLY A 738 37.70 3.84 -18.63
N GLU A 739 38.44 4.94 -18.57
CA GLU A 739 37.95 6.22 -18.04
C GLU A 739 36.87 6.81 -18.96
N VAL A 740 35.83 7.35 -18.35
CA VAL A 740 34.90 8.30 -18.99
C VAL A 740 34.74 9.42 -17.97
N ALA A 741 34.98 10.67 -18.38
CA ALA A 741 34.94 11.82 -17.50
C ALA A 741 33.51 12.39 -17.42
N ASP A 742 33.12 12.86 -16.23
CA ASP A 742 31.86 13.56 -16.02
C ASP A 742 31.87 14.92 -16.73
N ALA A 743 30.78 15.24 -17.43
CA ALA A 743 30.49 16.57 -17.96
C ALA A 743 28.96 16.75 -18.07
N VAL A 744 28.48 17.91 -17.61
CA VAL A 744 27.07 18.31 -17.37
C VAL A 744 26.51 17.82 -16.04
#